data_AF-A0A543J360-F1
#
_entry.id   AF-A0A543J360-F1
#
_cell.length_a   1.000
_cell.length_b   1.000
_cell.length_c   1.000
_cell.angle_alpha   90.00
_cell.angle_beta   90.00
_cell.angle_gamma   90.00
#
_symmetry.space_group_name_H-M   'P 1'
#
loop_
_entity.id
_entity.type
_entity.pdbx_description
1 polymer ?
#
loop_
_entity_poly.entity_id
_entity_poly.type
_entity_poly.pdbx_seq_one_letter_code
_entity_poly.pdbx_strand_id
1 'polypeptide(L)'
;MRRYRFGRIAAALAVGYAAVVVAAGVVALVTGDPTLLRRLVVGPWADPAVPATTTWVEFLLVAGGALQGWAYWQVLRGRRAGEPSAGGGAAGPLRAALYLSVAFALIFRLPIAHEWWWLALPGHLVQLAVVWLFFAVLAGVLPRWLRILALAAGTAKAALDVASSVASVLGAVELPDLLDRLPPGNLLHLAWLVPVLAGQARDPWWSRGTVRAGAVAASLVFLSPAYGVAWVSSGGEISPIALWLLIIDVLSVFGLVWAARSAHELAGPPGRPYPMAVPARAARRPWPLAAPAVVPPLLPAAVNLTQGMPAWIGPRGAVTGFFRDFVGPPVYLLWQAVDLLVGVGAPALLVLAAVVRRSERLLRGTVLALLLATAAGFVTVVTTESDLGRQPIHEPAETLRLYPHGLFPPNRYGEPQSGISPLWYSAALAASAFALYLLYLKPPAARPRRRVPAGAAGALTALCLLPAADHVRGPVTTVEDCAPERQGPETGRDGPAGARGFICTVRAYGLLGVAGTAPDPAVLAYGRRLCDVYTRGDPRELARIRSVHGVDVRELRGVLAGICPAADATVRAERAAHERELERLEAEERRKCAAMPRHRPRIRPVRAIRLSEPQWFEAGLDLFEDAPANAGDDRYQQDGLVTGGPGHLHLHVSPEARVCVTLETYARRPPVAVKGWHEVVEVGYHSPTGRMTFADVVSGTRLPDISLNRRKGHYRIRVHYAWLRRKGDPRGTQRLLIMAYPGPGDRLVTYRQRSRS
;
A
#
# COMPACT_ATOMS: atom_id res chain seq x y z
N MET A 1 2.77 -14.55 48.39
CA MET A 1 3.32 -13.17 48.33
C MET A 1 4.42 -12.85 49.36
N ARG A 2 4.51 -13.53 50.53
CA ARG A 2 5.57 -13.30 51.54
C ARG A 2 7.00 -13.70 51.13
N ARG A 3 7.20 -14.27 49.93
CA ARG A 3 8.51 -14.74 49.43
C ARG A 3 9.44 -13.62 48.96
N TYR A 4 8.93 -12.42 48.73
CA TYR A 4 9.68 -11.28 48.19
C TYR A 4 9.54 -10.07 49.12
N ARG A 5 10.62 -9.30 49.30
CA ARG A 5 10.70 -8.21 50.29
C ARG A 5 9.61 -7.15 50.09
N PHE A 6 9.34 -6.76 48.84
CA PHE A 6 8.34 -5.75 48.49
C PHE A 6 7.14 -6.35 47.74
N GLY A 7 6.95 -7.66 47.80
CA GLY A 7 5.98 -8.37 46.97
C GLY A 7 4.52 -7.95 47.18
N ARG A 8 4.16 -7.48 48.38
CA ARG A 8 2.80 -6.98 48.69
C ARG A 8 2.57 -5.58 48.10
N ILE A 9 3.49 -4.66 48.33
CA ILE A 9 3.41 -3.28 47.82
C ILE A 9 3.41 -3.30 46.28
N ALA A 10 4.34 -4.07 45.70
CA ALA A 10 4.41 -4.26 44.25
C ALA A 10 3.12 -4.86 43.66
N ALA A 11 2.46 -5.78 44.37
CA ALA A 11 1.20 -6.37 43.91
C ALA A 11 0.06 -5.35 43.96
N ALA A 12 -0.03 -4.55 45.03
CA ALA A 12 -1.03 -3.48 45.15
C ALA A 12 -0.88 -2.46 44.00
N LEU A 13 0.35 -2.01 43.72
CA LEU A 13 0.62 -1.08 42.62
C LEU A 13 0.28 -1.68 41.24
N ALA A 14 0.67 -2.93 41.00
CA ALA A 14 0.37 -3.62 39.74
C ALA A 14 -1.14 -3.82 39.51
N VAL A 15 -1.87 -4.21 40.56
CA VAL A 15 -3.34 -4.37 40.51
C VAL A 15 -4.01 -3.01 40.31
N GLY A 16 -3.55 -1.97 41.02
CA GLY A 16 -4.05 -0.61 40.85
C GLY A 16 -3.86 -0.10 39.42
N TYR A 17 -2.67 -0.28 38.83
CA TYR A 17 -2.40 0.07 37.44
C TYR A 17 -3.33 -0.68 36.47
N ALA A 18 -3.44 -2.01 36.61
CA ALA A 18 -4.31 -2.81 35.75
C ALA A 18 -5.79 -2.42 35.87
N ALA A 19 -6.26 -2.09 37.08
CA ALA A 19 -7.63 -1.61 37.29
C ALA A 19 -7.88 -0.27 36.60
N VAL A 20 -6.92 0.67 36.66
CA VAL A 20 -7.01 1.96 35.96
C VAL A 20 -7.04 1.76 34.43
N VAL A 21 -6.21 0.87 33.88
CA VAL A 21 -6.22 0.53 32.45
C VAL A 21 -7.59 -0.06 32.04
N VAL A 22 -8.11 -1.01 32.81
CA VAL A 22 -9.41 -1.63 32.50
C VAL A 22 -10.53 -0.58 32.57
N ALA A 23 -10.53 0.28 33.58
CA ALA A 23 -11.51 1.37 33.69
C ALA A 23 -11.40 2.33 32.50
N ALA A 24 -10.19 2.72 32.09
CA ALA A 24 -9.97 3.56 30.91
C ALA A 24 -10.44 2.89 29.61
N GLY A 25 -10.26 1.57 29.49
CA GLY A 25 -10.79 0.80 28.36
C GLY A 25 -12.32 0.74 28.32
N VAL A 26 -12.96 0.57 29.48
CA VAL A 26 -14.43 0.66 29.58
C VAL A 26 -14.93 2.05 29.21
N VAL A 27 -14.28 3.11 29.70
CA VAL A 27 -14.60 4.50 29.33
C VAL A 27 -14.47 4.68 27.82
N ALA A 28 -13.36 4.24 27.22
CA ALA A 28 -13.14 4.33 25.78
C ALA A 28 -14.23 3.64 24.96
N LEU A 29 -14.69 2.47 25.39
CA LEU A 29 -15.77 1.74 24.72
C LEU A 29 -17.14 2.43 24.86
N VAL A 30 -17.39 3.11 25.98
CA VAL A 30 -18.67 3.79 26.25
C VAL A 30 -18.73 5.17 25.58
N THR A 31 -17.63 5.94 25.61
CA THR A 31 -17.58 7.31 25.08
C THR A 31 -17.14 7.38 23.63
N GLY A 32 -16.50 6.34 23.11
CA GLY A 32 -15.81 6.36 21.82
C GLY A 32 -14.48 7.12 21.83
N ASP A 33 -13.97 7.53 23.01
CA ASP A 33 -12.72 8.26 23.17
C ASP A 33 -11.62 7.38 23.82
N PRO A 34 -10.69 6.82 23.03
CA PRO A 34 -9.60 5.99 23.53
C PRO A 34 -8.38 6.76 24.04
N THR A 35 -8.40 8.10 24.07
CA THR A 35 -7.21 8.91 24.36
C THR A 35 -6.58 8.57 25.73
N LEU A 36 -7.38 8.41 26.78
CA LEU A 36 -6.86 8.07 28.11
C LEU A 36 -6.19 6.69 28.13
N LEU A 37 -6.83 5.67 27.54
CA LEU A 37 -6.28 4.32 27.46
C LEU A 37 -4.96 4.31 26.68
N ARG A 38 -4.93 4.96 25.52
CA ARG A 38 -3.74 5.03 24.66
C ARG A 38 -2.58 5.73 25.37
N ARG A 39 -2.84 6.86 26.05
CA ARG A 39 -1.83 7.56 26.86
C ARG A 39 -1.31 6.71 28.03
N LEU A 40 -2.15 5.91 28.68
CA LEU A 40 -1.74 5.07 29.81
C LEU A 40 -0.86 3.88 29.40
N VAL A 41 -1.10 3.30 28.23
CA VAL A 41 -0.43 2.06 27.78
C VAL A 41 0.75 2.35 26.85
N VAL A 42 0.60 3.29 25.90
CA VAL A 42 1.61 3.62 24.87
C VAL A 42 2.40 4.88 25.24
N GLY A 43 1.87 5.72 26.15
CA GLY A 43 2.54 6.95 26.58
C GLY A 43 2.36 8.13 25.61
N PRO A 44 3.28 9.11 25.62
CA PRO A 44 3.20 10.29 24.77
C PRO A 44 3.37 9.99 23.26
N TRP A 45 3.79 8.78 22.92
CA TRP A 45 3.93 8.28 21.54
C TRP A 45 2.61 7.79 20.92
N ALA A 46 1.49 7.95 21.63
CA ALA A 46 0.16 7.74 21.08
C ALA A 46 -0.15 8.84 20.04
N ASP A 47 0.29 8.62 18.81
CA ASP A 47 0.05 9.51 17.69
C ASP A 47 -1.47 9.78 17.53
N PRO A 48 -1.93 11.05 17.51
CA PRO A 48 -3.34 11.38 17.26
C PRO A 48 -3.86 10.85 15.92
N ALA A 49 -2.97 10.42 15.01
CA ALA A 49 -3.33 9.91 13.70
C ALA A 49 -3.96 8.50 13.68
N VAL A 50 -3.97 7.74 14.78
CA VAL A 50 -4.67 6.43 14.81
C VAL A 50 -6.19 6.65 14.93
N PRO A 51 -7.01 6.24 13.95
CA PRO A 51 -8.47 6.44 13.97
C PRO A 51 -9.12 6.02 15.29
N ALA A 52 -10.16 6.75 15.70
CA ALA A 52 -10.87 6.54 16.96
C ALA A 52 -11.79 5.30 16.97
N THR A 53 -11.94 4.56 15.86
CA THR A 53 -13.13 3.72 15.62
C THR A 53 -12.91 2.20 15.65
N THR A 54 -11.72 1.68 15.93
CA THR A 54 -11.47 0.22 15.86
C THR A 54 -11.44 -0.47 17.22
N THR A 55 -12.62 -0.76 17.76
CA THR A 55 -12.84 -1.38 19.09
C THR A 55 -11.92 -2.56 19.47
N TRP A 56 -11.42 -3.33 18.50
CA TRP A 56 -10.49 -4.46 18.74
C TRP A 56 -9.08 -4.01 19.18
N VAL A 57 -8.62 -2.83 18.75
CA VAL A 57 -7.34 -2.25 19.16
C VAL A 57 -7.38 -1.89 20.64
N GLU A 58 -8.49 -1.36 21.13
CA GLU A 58 -8.66 -1.04 22.55
C GLU A 58 -8.63 -2.31 23.41
N PHE A 59 -9.20 -3.43 22.94
CA PHE A 59 -9.06 -4.73 23.62
C PHE A 59 -7.59 -5.19 23.70
N LEU A 60 -6.82 -5.02 22.63
CA LEU A 60 -5.39 -5.33 22.63
C LEU A 60 -4.61 -4.42 23.58
N LEU A 61 -4.95 -3.14 23.66
CA LEU A 61 -4.35 -2.19 24.58
C LEU A 61 -4.65 -2.53 26.04
N VAL A 62 -5.88 -2.93 26.37
CA VAL A 62 -6.22 -3.41 27.72
C VAL A 62 -5.41 -4.66 28.08
N ALA A 63 -5.29 -5.61 27.15
CA ALA A 63 -4.43 -6.79 27.34
C ALA A 63 -2.95 -6.39 27.51
N GLY A 64 -2.49 -5.41 26.76
CA GLY A 64 -1.16 -4.82 26.86
C GLY A 64 -0.90 -4.15 28.21
N GLY A 65 -1.83 -3.35 28.70
CA GLY A 65 -1.72 -2.74 30.03
C GLY A 65 -1.79 -3.77 31.16
N ALA A 66 -2.56 -4.86 31.01
CA ALA A 66 -2.50 -5.97 31.97
C ALA A 66 -1.10 -6.64 31.99
N LEU A 67 -0.46 -6.81 30.82
CA LEU A 67 0.91 -7.28 30.71
C LEU A 67 1.92 -6.31 31.35
N GLN A 68 1.75 -5.00 31.14
CA GLN A 68 2.57 -3.96 31.78
C GLN A 68 2.40 -3.96 33.30
N GLY A 69 1.17 -4.13 33.82
CA GLY A 69 0.91 -4.32 35.25
C GLY A 69 1.66 -5.53 35.82
N TRP A 70 1.63 -6.67 35.12
CA TRP A 70 2.46 -7.83 35.48
C TRP A 70 3.96 -7.50 35.47
N ALA A 71 4.43 -6.75 34.48
CA ALA A 71 5.83 -6.34 34.39
C ALA A 71 6.23 -5.44 35.57
N TYR A 72 5.41 -4.45 35.95
CA TYR A 72 5.64 -3.62 37.13
C TYR A 72 5.73 -4.45 38.41
N TRP A 73 4.90 -5.47 38.57
CA TRP A 73 5.04 -6.41 39.68
C TRP A 73 6.40 -7.12 39.69
N GLN A 74 6.86 -7.60 38.54
CA GLN A 74 8.17 -8.29 38.43
C GLN A 74 9.34 -7.35 38.76
N VAL A 75 9.22 -6.08 38.39
CA VAL A 75 10.23 -5.04 38.62
C VAL A 75 10.25 -4.64 40.10
N LEU A 76 9.09 -4.32 40.68
CA LEU A 76 8.99 -3.71 42.01
C LEU A 76 9.02 -4.72 43.17
N ARG A 77 8.77 -6.01 42.95
CA ARG A 77 8.70 -7.00 44.05
C ARG A 77 9.97 -7.12 44.88
N GLY A 78 11.11 -6.69 44.35
CA GLY A 78 12.41 -6.79 45.01
C GLY A 78 12.99 -8.21 45.04
N ARG A 79 14.14 -8.33 45.72
CA ARG A 79 14.80 -9.62 45.97
C ARG A 79 13.93 -10.56 46.80
N ARG A 80 14.23 -11.87 46.71
CA ARG A 80 13.66 -12.87 47.62
C ARG A 80 14.02 -12.53 49.06
N ALA A 81 13.08 -12.70 49.98
CA ALA A 81 13.33 -12.50 51.40
C ALA A 81 14.36 -13.54 51.91
N GLY A 82 15.39 -13.07 52.61
CA GLY A 82 16.51 -13.89 53.09
C GLY A 82 17.79 -13.07 53.31
N GLU A 83 18.83 -13.69 53.88
CA GLU A 83 20.15 -13.06 54.01
C GLU A 83 20.71 -12.67 52.63
N PRO A 84 21.26 -11.45 52.48
CA PRO A 84 21.96 -11.08 51.27
C PRO A 84 23.24 -11.93 51.15
N SER A 85 23.48 -12.53 49.98
CA SER A 85 24.80 -13.10 49.72
C SER A 85 25.83 -11.98 49.59
N ALA A 86 26.99 -12.13 50.22
CA ALA A 86 28.19 -11.35 49.89
C ALA A 86 28.63 -11.75 48.46
N GLY A 87 28.03 -11.12 47.45
CA GLY A 87 28.38 -11.37 46.06
C GLY A 87 29.83 -10.94 45.78
N GLY A 88 30.52 -11.64 44.88
CA GLY A 88 31.87 -11.27 44.44
C GLY A 88 31.94 -9.82 43.92
N GLY A 89 33.14 -9.23 43.90
CA GLY A 89 33.36 -7.78 43.72
C GLY A 89 32.62 -7.12 42.54
N ALA A 90 32.39 -7.82 41.42
CA ALA A 90 31.68 -7.29 40.25
C ALA A 90 30.14 -7.44 40.30
N ALA A 91 29.61 -8.36 41.11
CA ALA A 91 28.16 -8.64 41.17
C ALA A 91 27.36 -7.52 41.85
N GLY A 92 27.95 -6.89 42.88
CA GLY A 92 27.37 -5.74 43.57
C GLY A 92 27.15 -4.54 42.64
N PRO A 93 28.20 -4.06 41.95
CA PRO A 93 28.10 -3.01 40.95
C PRO A 93 27.14 -3.36 39.80
N LEU A 94 27.18 -4.59 39.25
CA LEU A 94 26.27 -5.00 38.18
C LEU A 94 24.81 -4.87 38.61
N ARG A 95 24.50 -5.31 39.83
CA ARG A 95 23.16 -5.18 40.40
C ARG A 95 22.73 -3.72 40.50
N ALA A 96 23.60 -2.84 40.96
CA ALA A 96 23.31 -1.40 41.06
C ALA A 96 23.05 -0.80 39.66
N ALA A 97 23.91 -1.10 38.69
CA ALA A 97 23.77 -0.63 37.31
C ALA A 97 22.46 -1.11 36.66
N LEU A 98 22.06 -2.37 36.90
CA LEU A 98 20.79 -2.90 36.39
C LEU A 98 19.57 -2.22 37.03
N TYR A 99 19.58 -1.93 38.33
CA TYR A 99 18.49 -1.17 38.96
C TYR A 99 18.43 0.27 38.43
N LEU A 100 19.58 0.89 38.21
CA LEU A 100 19.66 2.24 37.66
C LEU A 100 19.15 2.27 36.21
N SER A 101 19.50 1.28 35.39
CA SER A 101 18.97 1.10 34.03
C SER A 101 17.44 0.94 34.03
N VAL A 102 16.90 0.14 34.96
CA VAL A 102 15.45 0.00 35.16
C VAL A 102 14.80 1.32 35.58
N ALA A 103 15.45 2.10 36.45
CA ALA A 103 14.95 3.40 36.87
C ALA A 103 14.90 4.40 35.70
N PHE A 104 15.97 4.49 34.90
CA PHE A 104 15.99 5.31 33.68
C PHE A 104 14.87 4.90 32.72
N ALA A 105 14.71 3.61 32.44
CA ALA A 105 13.66 3.11 31.56
C ALA A 105 12.24 3.45 32.06
N LEU A 106 12.01 3.45 33.38
CA LEU A 106 10.74 3.88 33.96
C LEU A 106 10.54 5.39 33.88
N ILE A 107 11.59 6.19 34.09
CA ILE A 107 11.54 7.66 33.97
C ILE A 107 11.18 8.06 32.54
N PHE A 108 11.80 7.44 31.52
CA PHE A 108 11.49 7.72 30.12
C PHE A 108 10.06 7.35 29.70
N ARG A 109 9.36 6.52 30.48
CA ARG A 109 7.94 6.23 30.25
C ARG A 109 6.99 7.26 30.87
N LEU A 110 7.49 8.18 31.70
CA LEU A 110 6.66 9.25 32.25
C LEU A 110 6.36 10.28 31.17
N PRO A 111 5.12 10.81 31.10
CA PRO A 111 4.71 11.76 30.06
C PRO A 111 5.49 13.09 30.07
N ILE A 112 6.17 13.40 31.17
CA ILE A 112 6.94 14.63 31.38
C ILE A 112 8.39 14.51 30.84
N ALA A 113 8.85 13.29 30.56
CA ALA A 113 10.26 13.02 30.27
C ALA A 113 10.73 13.48 28.87
N HIS A 114 9.81 13.89 27.97
CA HIS A 114 10.17 14.30 26.61
C HIS A 114 11.07 15.55 26.60
N GLU A 115 10.96 16.41 27.62
CA GLU A 115 11.83 17.60 27.78
C GLU A 115 13.19 17.27 28.41
N TRP A 116 13.40 16.04 28.88
CA TRP A 116 14.58 15.63 29.66
C TRP A 116 15.61 14.89 28.80
N TRP A 117 15.86 15.39 27.58
CA TRP A 117 16.86 14.83 26.66
C TRP A 117 18.24 14.65 27.31
N TRP A 118 18.61 15.51 28.27
CA TRP A 118 19.87 15.43 29.01
C TRP A 118 20.01 14.17 29.89
N LEU A 119 18.91 13.48 30.22
CA LEU A 119 18.95 12.19 30.93
C LEU A 119 19.32 11.00 30.02
N ALA A 120 19.28 11.17 28.68
CA ALA A 120 19.64 10.11 27.75
C ALA A 120 21.12 9.72 27.90
N LEU A 121 22.01 10.71 27.99
CA LEU A 121 23.45 10.51 28.14
C LEU A 121 23.81 9.67 29.39
N PRO A 122 23.36 10.01 30.61
CA PRO A 122 23.51 9.15 31.78
C PRO A 122 22.97 7.73 31.56
N GLY A 123 21.81 7.59 30.91
CA GLY A 123 21.23 6.29 30.57
C GLY A 123 22.17 5.42 29.71
N HIS A 124 22.77 6.00 28.67
CA HIS A 124 23.72 5.30 27.81
C HIS A 124 25.03 4.94 28.53
N LEU A 125 25.52 5.81 29.42
CA LEU A 125 26.69 5.50 30.27
C LEU A 125 26.41 4.34 31.23
N VAL A 126 25.20 4.29 31.81
CA VAL A 126 24.77 3.16 32.64
C VAL A 126 24.69 1.88 31.82
N GLN A 127 24.19 1.95 30.58
CA GLN A 127 24.18 0.80 29.67
C GLN A 127 25.60 0.31 29.38
N LEU A 128 26.55 1.20 29.13
CA LEU A 128 27.97 0.85 28.96
C LEU A 128 28.54 0.16 30.21
N ALA A 129 28.21 0.65 31.40
CA ALA A 129 28.59 0.02 32.65
C ALA A 129 27.99 -1.39 32.78
N VAL A 130 26.71 -1.58 32.42
CA VAL A 130 26.05 -2.90 32.40
C VAL A 130 26.77 -3.86 31.46
N VAL A 131 27.15 -3.43 30.25
CA VAL A 131 27.90 -4.24 29.28
C VAL A 131 29.22 -4.72 29.88
N TRP A 132 30.01 -3.80 30.45
CA TRP A 132 31.32 -4.11 31.01
C TRP A 132 31.25 -5.02 32.24
N LEU A 133 30.26 -4.77 33.12
CA LEU A 133 30.05 -5.55 34.32
C LEU A 133 29.53 -6.97 34.01
N PHE A 134 28.72 -7.16 32.97
CA PHE A 134 28.37 -8.52 32.50
C PHE A 134 29.59 -9.25 31.94
N PHE A 135 30.49 -8.57 31.23
CA PHE A 135 31.74 -9.16 30.75
C PHE A 135 32.61 -9.68 31.91
N ALA A 136 32.64 -8.96 33.03
CA ALA A 136 33.36 -9.36 34.25
C ALA A 136 32.66 -10.51 34.98
N VAL A 137 31.35 -10.43 35.21
CA VAL A 137 30.59 -11.45 35.96
C VAL A 137 30.54 -12.78 35.23
N LEU A 138 30.42 -12.78 33.89
CA LEU A 138 30.33 -14.02 33.10
C LEU A 138 31.71 -14.64 32.78
N ALA A 139 32.78 -14.17 33.42
CA ALA A 139 34.14 -14.56 33.10
C ALA A 139 34.44 -16.05 33.27
N GLY A 140 33.82 -16.69 34.28
CA GLY A 140 33.97 -18.12 34.57
C GLY A 140 33.02 -19.04 33.80
N VAL A 141 32.09 -18.48 33.02
CA VAL A 141 30.97 -19.25 32.42
C VAL A 141 31.04 -19.27 30.88
N LEU A 142 31.48 -18.17 30.28
CA LEU A 142 31.57 -18.03 28.82
C LEU A 142 33.02 -18.09 28.32
N PRO A 143 33.26 -18.66 27.13
CA PRO A 143 34.59 -18.63 26.52
C PRO A 143 35.00 -17.18 26.19
N ARG A 144 36.30 -16.91 26.26
CA ARG A 144 36.89 -15.56 26.11
C ARG A 144 36.44 -14.85 24.83
N TRP A 145 36.37 -15.55 23.70
CA TRP A 145 35.99 -14.95 22.42
C TRP A 145 34.53 -14.46 22.40
N LEU A 146 33.57 -15.21 22.96
CA LEU A 146 32.16 -14.78 23.07
C LEU A 146 32.02 -13.57 23.98
N ARG A 147 32.84 -13.52 25.04
CA ARG A 147 32.88 -12.38 25.95
C ARG A 147 33.41 -11.13 25.26
N ILE A 148 34.53 -11.24 24.54
CA ILE A 148 35.12 -10.13 23.79
C ILE A 148 34.14 -9.64 22.72
N LEU A 149 33.50 -10.56 21.99
CA LEU A 149 32.47 -10.21 21.01
C LEU A 149 31.32 -9.42 21.66
N ALA A 150 30.79 -9.91 22.79
CA ALA A 150 29.70 -9.25 23.50
C ALA A 150 30.10 -7.87 24.03
N LEU A 151 31.32 -7.74 24.56
CA LEU A 151 31.87 -6.46 25.03
C LEU A 151 32.04 -5.48 23.88
N ALA A 152 32.69 -5.88 22.79
CA ALA A 152 32.91 -5.03 21.63
C ALA A 152 31.57 -4.57 21.02
N ALA A 153 30.63 -5.49 20.83
CA ALA A 153 29.32 -5.17 20.27
C ALA A 153 28.50 -4.25 21.20
N GLY A 154 28.49 -4.52 22.50
CA GLY A 154 27.76 -3.71 23.48
C GLY A 154 28.36 -2.31 23.63
N THR A 155 29.68 -2.17 23.64
CA THR A 155 30.37 -0.88 23.68
C THR A 155 30.14 -0.09 22.39
N ALA A 156 30.23 -0.73 21.22
CA ALA A 156 29.95 -0.08 19.95
C ALA A 156 28.51 0.43 19.88
N LYS A 157 27.54 -0.36 20.37
CA LYS A 157 26.14 0.08 20.47
C LYS A 157 25.97 1.28 21.41
N ALA A 158 26.56 1.23 22.61
CA ALA A 158 26.49 2.34 23.55
C ALA A 158 27.15 3.62 23.00
N ALA A 159 28.28 3.49 22.29
CA ALA A 159 28.94 4.61 21.64
C ALA A 159 28.09 5.22 20.52
N LEU A 160 27.43 4.38 19.71
CA LEU A 160 26.49 4.84 18.68
C LEU A 160 25.31 5.60 19.30
N ASP A 161 24.75 5.10 20.41
CA ASP A 161 23.64 5.74 21.11
C ASP A 161 24.03 7.09 21.73
N VAL A 162 25.25 7.19 22.29
CA VAL A 162 25.81 8.46 22.77
C VAL A 162 26.02 9.42 21.60
N ALA A 163 26.59 8.95 20.49
CA ALA A 163 26.84 9.78 19.31
C ALA A 163 25.52 10.32 18.72
N SER A 164 24.49 9.47 18.60
CA SER A 164 23.16 9.87 18.14
C SER A 164 22.53 10.91 19.08
N SER A 165 22.61 10.69 20.40
CA SER A 165 22.13 11.65 21.41
C SER A 165 22.87 13.00 21.33
N VAL A 166 24.19 12.99 21.22
CA VAL A 166 24.99 14.23 21.10
C VAL A 166 24.68 14.96 19.79
N ALA A 167 24.58 14.25 18.68
CA ALA A 167 24.27 14.84 17.38
C ALA A 167 22.86 15.47 17.37
N SER A 168 21.88 14.83 18.02
CA SER A 168 20.54 15.40 18.22
C SER A 168 20.60 16.71 19.01
N VAL A 169 21.38 16.77 20.09
CA VAL A 169 21.57 17.98 20.91
C VAL A 169 22.26 19.10 20.16
N LEU A 170 23.21 18.77 19.29
CA LEU A 170 23.92 19.73 18.45
C LEU A 170 23.08 20.22 17.25
N GLY A 171 21.84 19.73 17.09
CA GLY A 171 20.97 20.10 15.97
C GLY A 171 21.44 19.56 14.62
N ALA A 172 22.35 18.58 14.62
CA ALA A 172 22.88 17.99 13.40
C ALA A 172 21.90 16.95 12.84
N VAL A 173 20.66 17.34 12.49
CA VAL A 173 19.52 16.46 12.20
C VAL A 173 19.83 15.35 11.17
N GLU A 174 20.71 15.60 10.21
CA GLU A 174 21.07 14.61 9.18
C GLU A 174 21.98 13.48 9.69
N LEU A 175 22.77 13.71 10.75
CA LEU A 175 23.74 12.73 11.25
C LEU A 175 23.09 11.61 12.09
N PRO A 176 22.17 11.86 13.04
CA PRO A 176 21.35 10.83 13.68
C PRO A 176 20.60 10.02 12.63
N ASP A 177 19.97 10.68 11.65
CA ASP A 177 19.26 10.01 10.57
C ASP A 177 20.17 9.05 9.77
N LEU A 178 21.40 9.47 9.45
CA LEU A 178 22.38 8.62 8.79
C LEU A 178 22.84 7.47 9.70
N LEU A 179 23.16 7.75 10.96
CA LEU A 179 23.66 6.77 11.93
C LEU A 179 22.59 5.73 12.33
N ASP A 180 21.34 6.15 12.41
CA ASP A 180 20.18 5.32 12.76
C ASP A 180 19.72 4.48 11.55
N ARG A 181 19.93 4.97 10.32
CA ARG A 181 19.77 4.17 9.09
C ARG A 181 20.87 3.12 8.92
N LEU A 182 21.98 3.23 9.65
CA LEU A 182 22.99 2.19 9.57
C LEU A 182 22.45 0.89 10.22
N PRO A 183 22.66 -0.27 9.59
CA PRO A 183 22.27 -1.59 10.12
C PRO A 183 22.82 -2.02 11.50
N PRO A 184 23.93 -1.48 12.06
CA PRO A 184 24.58 -2.16 13.16
C PRO A 184 23.85 -1.97 14.48
N GLY A 185 22.93 -1.01 14.67
CA GLY A 185 22.29 -0.78 15.97
C GLY A 185 21.67 -2.04 16.60
N ASN A 186 20.68 -2.64 15.92
CA ASN A 186 19.99 -3.85 16.41
C ASN A 186 20.90 -5.08 16.38
N LEU A 187 21.76 -5.22 15.36
CA LEU A 187 22.69 -6.34 15.25
C LEU A 187 23.76 -6.32 16.36
N LEU A 188 24.32 -5.16 16.68
CA LEU A 188 25.25 -4.97 17.79
C LEU A 188 24.57 -5.26 19.13
N HIS A 189 23.33 -4.79 19.31
CA HIS A 189 22.56 -5.11 20.51
C HIS A 189 22.35 -6.62 20.66
N LEU A 190 22.00 -7.33 19.59
CA LEU A 190 21.83 -8.78 19.60
C LEU A 190 23.15 -9.54 19.80
N ALA A 191 24.23 -9.10 19.14
CA ALA A 191 25.57 -9.65 19.30
C ALA A 191 26.10 -9.49 20.73
N TRP A 192 25.61 -8.49 21.48
CA TRP A 192 25.82 -8.35 22.91
C TRP A 192 24.88 -9.23 23.76
N LEU A 193 23.57 -9.14 23.53
CA LEU A 193 22.55 -9.74 24.40
C LEU A 193 22.55 -11.27 24.31
N VAL A 194 22.72 -11.85 23.12
CA VAL A 194 22.64 -13.31 22.92
C VAL A 194 23.75 -14.05 23.70
N PRO A 195 25.03 -13.65 23.63
CA PRO A 195 26.06 -14.23 24.50
C PRO A 195 25.77 -14.04 25.99
N VAL A 196 25.27 -12.87 26.42
CA VAL A 196 24.89 -12.63 27.82
C VAL A 196 23.82 -13.63 28.27
N LEU A 197 22.76 -13.81 27.49
CA LEU A 197 21.71 -14.80 27.78
C LEU A 197 22.24 -16.23 27.78
N ALA A 198 23.18 -16.56 26.88
CA ALA A 198 23.83 -17.86 26.85
C ALA A 198 24.72 -18.10 28.09
N GLY A 199 25.31 -17.03 28.64
CA GLY A 199 26.03 -17.06 29.91
C GLY A 199 25.07 -17.25 31.08
N GLN A 200 24.01 -16.44 31.15
CA GLN A 200 22.97 -16.56 32.18
C GLN A 200 22.28 -17.92 32.17
N ALA A 201 22.13 -18.56 31.01
CA ALA A 201 21.54 -19.89 30.90
C ALA A 201 22.43 -21.01 31.45
N ARG A 202 23.75 -20.79 31.50
CA ARG A 202 24.75 -21.73 32.01
C ARG A 202 25.07 -21.50 33.48
N ASP A 203 24.94 -20.26 33.94
CA ASP A 203 25.23 -19.88 35.30
C ASP A 203 24.03 -20.17 36.23
N PRO A 204 24.24 -20.83 37.39
CA PRO A 204 23.17 -21.17 38.33
C PRO A 204 22.52 -19.96 39.04
N TRP A 205 23.09 -18.76 38.94
CA TRP A 205 22.50 -17.54 39.53
C TRP A 205 21.16 -17.18 38.90
N TRP A 206 21.05 -17.30 37.57
CA TRP A 206 19.86 -16.83 36.86
C TRP A 206 18.85 -17.94 36.63
N SER A 207 17.57 -17.62 36.89
CA SER A 207 16.50 -18.57 36.61
C SER A 207 16.20 -18.65 35.12
N ARG A 208 15.67 -19.80 34.69
CA ARG A 208 15.15 -19.97 33.33
C ARG A 208 14.09 -18.93 32.97
N GLY A 209 13.35 -18.41 33.95
CA GLY A 209 12.37 -17.35 33.73
C GLY A 209 13.02 -16.03 33.33
N THR A 210 14.14 -15.68 33.95
CA THR A 210 14.92 -14.48 33.61
C THR A 210 15.51 -14.61 32.21
N VAL A 211 16.15 -15.75 31.90
CA VAL A 211 16.70 -16.01 30.56
C VAL A 211 15.61 -15.99 29.48
N ARG A 212 14.44 -16.55 29.75
CA ARG A 212 13.30 -16.50 28.80
C ARG A 212 12.79 -15.08 28.59
N ALA A 213 12.68 -14.26 29.64
CA ALA A 213 12.29 -12.86 29.48
C ALA A 213 13.30 -12.10 28.61
N GLY A 214 14.60 -12.32 28.83
CA GLY A 214 15.64 -11.73 28.00
C GLY A 214 15.64 -12.27 26.57
N ALA A 215 15.34 -13.55 26.35
CA ALA A 215 15.19 -14.11 25.01
C ALA A 215 13.99 -13.51 24.26
N VAL A 216 12.86 -13.29 24.94
CA VAL A 216 11.72 -12.56 24.36
C VAL A 216 12.12 -11.13 24.02
N ALA A 217 12.83 -10.43 24.90
CA ALA A 217 13.35 -9.10 24.63
C ALA A 217 14.28 -9.07 23.40
N ALA A 218 15.20 -10.03 23.28
CA ALA A 218 16.07 -10.17 22.12
C ALA A 218 15.27 -10.43 20.83
N SER A 219 14.24 -11.28 20.88
CA SER A 219 13.36 -11.51 19.73
C SER A 219 12.60 -10.24 19.32
N LEU A 220 12.20 -9.40 20.27
CA LEU A 220 11.55 -8.12 19.96
C LEU A 220 12.49 -7.14 19.27
N VAL A 221 13.79 -7.16 19.58
CA VAL A 221 14.79 -6.33 18.87
C VAL A 221 14.96 -6.75 17.41
N PHE A 222 14.77 -8.03 17.08
CA PHE A 222 14.69 -8.48 15.68
C PHE A 222 13.43 -7.98 14.96
N LEU A 223 12.33 -7.84 15.70
CA LEU A 223 11.04 -7.41 15.16
C LEU A 223 10.89 -5.89 15.16
N SER A 224 11.68 -5.17 15.95
CA SER A 224 11.66 -3.72 15.98
C SER A 224 12.26 -3.18 14.68
N PRO A 225 11.56 -2.30 13.96
CA PRO A 225 12.15 -1.59 12.86
C PRO A 225 13.32 -0.77 13.41
N ALA A 226 14.44 -0.73 12.68
CA ALA A 226 15.56 0.13 13.01
C ALA A 226 15.17 1.58 12.70
N TYR A 227 14.37 2.22 13.56
CA TYR A 227 13.98 3.65 13.67
C TYR A 227 13.82 4.52 12.40
N GLY A 228 13.79 3.97 11.20
CA GLY A 228 13.52 4.68 9.96
C GLY A 228 12.06 4.58 9.59
N VAL A 229 11.21 5.38 10.22
CA VAL A 229 9.81 5.50 9.78
C VAL A 229 9.73 6.60 8.73
N ALA A 230 9.75 6.20 7.45
CA ALA A 230 9.18 7.00 6.40
C ALA A 230 7.67 7.10 6.66
N TRP A 231 7.19 8.33 6.84
CA TRP A 231 5.77 8.63 7.04
C TRP A 231 5.01 8.33 5.75
N VAL A 232 4.50 7.10 5.61
CA VAL A 232 3.52 6.78 4.57
C VAL A 232 2.14 7.15 5.12
N SER A 233 1.74 8.39 4.87
CA SER A 233 0.36 8.83 5.05
C SER A 233 -0.47 8.32 3.86
N SER A 234 -1.07 7.14 3.99
CA SER A 234 -2.23 6.75 3.17
C SER A 234 -3.48 6.84 4.04
N GLY A 235 -4.49 7.55 3.54
CA GLY A 235 -5.65 7.95 4.31
C GLY A 235 -6.56 6.78 4.73
N GLY A 236 -7.22 6.97 5.87
CA GLY A 236 -8.46 6.29 6.25
C GLY A 236 -8.35 5.01 7.07
N GLU A 237 -7.33 4.18 6.85
CA GLU A 237 -7.21 2.86 7.51
C GLU A 237 -5.99 2.79 8.44
N ILE A 238 -6.08 2.01 9.52
CA ILE A 238 -4.96 1.80 10.44
C ILE A 238 -3.83 1.16 9.65
N SER A 239 -2.75 1.92 9.45
CA SER A 239 -1.53 1.35 8.90
C SER A 239 -1.12 0.14 9.74
N PRO A 240 -1.02 -1.07 9.15
CA PRO A 240 -0.59 -2.28 9.86
C PRO A 240 0.74 -2.07 10.60
N ILE A 241 1.57 -1.16 10.10
CA ILE A 241 2.84 -0.70 10.69
C ILE A 241 2.61 -0.08 12.07
N ALA A 242 1.65 0.84 12.20
CA ALA A 242 1.35 1.50 13.47
C ALA A 242 0.86 0.51 14.53
N LEU A 243 0.01 -0.45 14.14
CA LEU A 243 -0.43 -1.53 15.02
C LEU A 243 0.75 -2.40 15.48
N TRP A 244 1.65 -2.77 14.58
CA TRP A 244 2.82 -3.59 14.92
C TRP A 244 3.77 -2.87 15.87
N LEU A 245 4.04 -1.59 15.64
CA LEU A 245 4.82 -0.75 16.55
C LEU A 245 4.20 -0.70 17.95
N LEU A 246 2.88 -0.53 18.02
CA LEU A 246 2.14 -0.54 19.28
C LEU A 246 2.28 -1.89 20.01
N ILE A 247 2.22 -3.01 19.29
CA ILE A 247 2.43 -4.35 19.87
C ILE A 247 3.88 -4.48 20.39
N ILE A 248 4.87 -4.04 19.61
CA ILE A 248 6.28 -4.12 20.00
C ILE A 248 6.55 -3.26 21.24
N ASP A 249 6.01 -2.04 21.32
CA ASP A 249 6.18 -1.17 22.48
C ASP A 249 5.55 -1.78 23.74
N VAL A 250 4.33 -2.33 23.62
CA VAL A 250 3.67 -3.06 24.72
C VAL A 250 4.52 -4.25 25.20
N LEU A 251 5.11 -5.00 24.27
CA LEU A 251 5.94 -6.16 24.58
C LEU A 251 7.34 -5.78 25.07
N SER A 252 7.83 -4.57 24.82
CA SER A 252 9.19 -4.14 25.21
C SER A 252 9.44 -4.20 26.73
N VAL A 253 8.39 -4.29 27.55
CA VAL A 253 8.47 -4.54 29.00
C VAL A 253 9.28 -5.78 29.37
N PHE A 254 9.42 -6.76 28.48
CA PHE A 254 10.25 -7.94 28.74
C PHE A 254 11.73 -7.59 28.95
N GLY A 255 12.26 -6.56 28.31
CA GLY A 255 13.61 -6.06 28.55
C GLY A 255 13.78 -5.51 29.97
N LEU A 256 12.81 -4.71 30.41
CA LEU A 256 12.75 -4.17 31.77
C LEU A 256 12.66 -5.29 32.82
N VAL A 257 11.77 -6.27 32.59
CA VAL A 257 11.61 -7.44 33.46
C VAL A 257 12.89 -8.26 33.51
N TRP A 258 13.58 -8.46 32.38
CA TRP A 258 14.86 -9.16 32.34
C TRP A 258 15.93 -8.44 33.17
N ALA A 259 16.08 -7.13 33.02
CA ALA A 259 17.05 -6.33 33.76
C ALA A 259 16.77 -6.37 35.28
N ALA A 260 15.52 -6.11 35.68
CA ALA A 260 15.11 -6.13 37.09
C ALA A 260 15.27 -7.52 37.71
N ARG A 261 14.86 -8.59 37.02
CA ARG A 261 15.03 -9.96 37.51
C ARG A 261 16.49 -10.37 37.61
N SER A 262 17.32 -9.95 36.66
CA SER A 262 18.77 -10.18 36.72
C SER A 262 19.36 -9.52 37.98
N ALA A 263 18.94 -8.30 38.31
CA ALA A 263 19.35 -7.60 39.54
C ALA A 263 18.82 -8.27 40.82
N HIS A 264 17.56 -8.73 40.81
CA HIS A 264 16.95 -9.43 41.96
C HIS A 264 17.64 -10.77 42.26
N GLU A 265 18.02 -11.51 41.22
CA GLU A 265 18.66 -12.82 41.34
C GLU A 265 20.13 -12.71 41.75
N LEU A 266 20.85 -11.69 41.28
CA LEU A 266 22.22 -11.36 41.76
C LEU A 266 22.29 -11.03 43.26
N ALA A 267 21.17 -10.68 43.89
CA ALA A 267 21.09 -10.39 45.33
C ALA A 267 20.82 -11.61 46.19
N GLY A 268 20.54 -12.77 45.58
CA GLY A 268 20.28 -14.03 46.26
C GLY A 268 21.48 -14.96 46.20
N PRO A 269 21.54 -15.97 47.08
CA PRO A 269 22.56 -17.01 46.99
C PRO A 269 22.45 -17.74 45.63
N PRO A 270 23.57 -18.25 45.09
CA PRO A 270 23.55 -19.07 43.90
C PRO A 270 22.48 -20.14 44.00
N GLY A 271 21.67 -20.28 42.95
CA GLY A 271 20.77 -21.42 42.86
C GLY A 271 21.56 -22.72 42.96
N ARG A 272 20.98 -23.79 43.51
CA ARG A 272 21.57 -25.12 43.33
C ARG A 272 21.73 -25.36 41.82
N PRO A 273 22.90 -25.80 41.33
CA PRO A 273 23.06 -26.12 39.93
C PRO A 273 21.97 -27.11 39.56
N TYR A 274 21.16 -26.75 38.56
CA TYR A 274 20.21 -27.71 38.02
C TYR A 274 21.02 -28.89 37.49
N PRO A 275 20.70 -30.15 37.84
CA PRO A 275 21.29 -31.28 37.17
C PRO A 275 21.04 -31.07 35.68
N MET A 276 22.12 -30.86 34.91
CA MET A 276 22.00 -30.81 33.47
C MET A 276 21.48 -32.18 33.08
N ALA A 277 20.21 -32.22 32.67
CA ALA A 277 19.67 -33.43 32.07
C ALA A 277 20.59 -33.79 30.90
N VAL A 278 21.30 -34.92 31.04
CA VAL A 278 22.11 -35.48 29.97
C VAL A 278 21.22 -35.48 28.73
N PRO A 279 21.64 -34.87 27.61
CA PRO A 279 20.79 -34.74 26.44
C PRO A 279 20.37 -36.15 26.00
N ALA A 280 19.11 -36.49 26.26
CA ALA A 280 18.54 -37.75 25.86
C ALA A 280 18.54 -37.79 24.33
N ARG A 281 19.32 -38.70 23.75
CA ARG A 281 19.28 -38.94 22.31
C ARG A 281 17.93 -39.58 21.98
N ALA A 282 17.25 -39.07 20.96
CA ALA A 282 16.03 -39.69 20.46
C ALA A 282 16.32 -41.13 19.98
N ALA A 283 15.33 -42.02 20.11
CA ALA A 283 15.48 -43.43 19.73
C ALA A 283 15.87 -43.56 18.24
N ARG A 284 16.74 -44.53 17.94
CA ARG A 284 17.08 -44.91 16.56
C ARG A 284 15.81 -45.45 15.89
N ARG A 285 15.33 -44.75 14.85
CA ARG A 285 14.34 -45.29 13.91
C ARG A 285 15.02 -45.64 12.58
N PRO A 286 14.56 -46.69 11.88
CA PRO A 286 15.11 -47.08 10.58
C PRO A 286 14.96 -45.95 9.56
N TRP A 287 15.99 -45.79 8.72
CA TRP A 287 16.13 -44.74 7.69
C TRP A 287 14.92 -44.55 6.75
N PRO A 288 14.19 -45.60 6.29
CA PRO A 288 13.00 -45.41 5.45
C PRO A 288 11.90 -44.57 6.12
N LEU A 289 11.85 -44.50 7.45
CA LEU A 289 10.86 -43.66 8.16
C LEU A 289 11.23 -42.18 8.17
N ALA A 290 12.47 -41.79 7.84
CA ALA A 290 12.88 -40.39 7.77
C ALA A 290 12.47 -39.72 6.44
N ALA A 291 12.35 -40.51 5.37
CA ALA A 291 11.97 -40.04 4.04
C ALA A 291 10.70 -39.17 4.01
N PRO A 292 9.57 -39.54 4.67
CA PRO A 292 8.36 -38.71 4.68
C PRO A 292 8.55 -37.35 5.37
N ALA A 293 9.59 -37.16 6.18
CA ALA A 293 9.91 -35.85 6.73
C ALA A 293 10.85 -35.04 5.82
N VAL A 294 11.78 -35.69 5.13
CA VAL A 294 12.84 -35.02 4.33
C VAL A 294 12.38 -34.67 2.92
N VAL A 295 11.58 -35.52 2.28
CA VAL A 295 11.17 -35.37 0.87
C VAL A 295 10.20 -34.20 0.63
N PRO A 296 9.17 -33.93 1.47
CA PRO A 296 8.16 -32.93 1.15
C PRO A 296 8.69 -31.55 0.76
N PRO A 297 9.68 -30.93 1.45
CA PRO A 297 10.18 -29.61 1.10
C PRO A 297 11.00 -29.59 -0.19
N LEU A 298 11.50 -30.75 -0.67
CA LEU A 298 12.24 -30.86 -1.92
C LEU A 298 11.32 -30.84 -3.15
N LEU A 299 10.08 -31.32 -3.02
CA LEU A 299 9.15 -31.38 -4.15
C LEU A 299 8.81 -30.00 -4.73
N PRO A 300 8.33 -29.01 -3.94
CA PRO A 300 8.04 -27.69 -4.48
C PRO A 300 9.32 -26.96 -4.91
N ALA A 301 10.44 -27.16 -4.19
CA ALA A 301 11.75 -26.62 -4.54
C ALA A 301 12.24 -27.12 -5.91
N ALA A 302 12.13 -28.41 -6.18
CA ALA A 302 12.55 -29.00 -7.45
C ALA A 302 11.75 -28.42 -8.64
N VAL A 303 10.43 -28.30 -8.50
CA VAL A 303 9.58 -27.75 -9.57
C VAL A 303 9.82 -26.24 -9.77
N ASN A 304 10.06 -25.50 -8.69
CA ASN A 304 10.42 -24.09 -8.79
C ASN A 304 11.77 -23.90 -9.48
N LEU A 305 12.77 -24.73 -9.14
CA LEU A 305 14.08 -24.70 -9.78
C LEU A 305 14.01 -25.08 -11.27
N THR A 306 13.18 -26.04 -11.68
CA THR A 306 12.99 -26.35 -13.11
C THR A 306 12.29 -25.23 -13.88
N GLN A 307 11.56 -24.36 -13.18
CA GLN A 307 10.96 -23.14 -13.73
C GLN A 307 11.89 -21.91 -13.63
N GLY A 308 13.14 -22.07 -13.18
CA GLY A 308 14.08 -20.96 -13.00
C GLY A 308 13.73 -20.02 -11.84
N MET A 309 12.94 -20.48 -10.87
CA MET A 309 12.36 -19.69 -9.78
C MET A 309 12.88 -20.16 -8.42
N PRO A 310 14.07 -19.73 -7.95
CA PRO A 310 14.65 -20.24 -6.70
C PRO A 310 14.02 -19.64 -5.42
N ALA A 311 13.05 -18.73 -5.56
CA ALA A 311 12.38 -18.09 -4.43
C ALA A 311 11.17 -18.90 -3.93
N TRP A 312 10.86 -18.79 -2.64
CA TRP A 312 9.71 -19.45 -2.02
C TRP A 312 8.45 -18.56 -2.03
N ILE A 313 8.55 -17.36 -1.46
CA ILE A 313 7.51 -16.33 -1.40
C ILE A 313 7.74 -15.27 -2.48
N GLY A 314 9.00 -14.87 -2.69
CA GLY A 314 9.36 -13.80 -3.62
C GLY A 314 8.96 -12.41 -3.10
N PRO A 315 8.85 -11.40 -3.99
CA PRO A 315 8.62 -10.00 -3.61
C PRO A 315 7.18 -9.69 -3.16
N ARG A 316 6.37 -10.70 -2.80
CA ARG A 316 4.92 -10.56 -2.66
C ARG A 316 4.45 -10.70 -1.21
N GLY A 317 3.26 -10.16 -0.97
CA GLY A 317 2.52 -10.30 0.29
C GLY A 317 3.08 -9.47 1.45
N ALA A 318 2.31 -9.42 2.54
CA ALA A 318 2.63 -8.58 3.69
C ALA A 318 3.92 -9.00 4.41
N VAL A 319 4.40 -10.24 4.25
CA VAL A 319 5.65 -10.68 4.87
C VAL A 319 6.85 -10.03 4.19
N THR A 320 6.93 -10.07 2.86
CA THR A 320 8.00 -9.38 2.14
C THR A 320 7.88 -7.87 2.30
N GLY A 321 6.67 -7.31 2.21
CA GLY A 321 6.42 -5.89 2.53
C GLY A 321 6.89 -5.53 3.94
N PHE A 322 6.64 -6.38 4.95
CA PHE A 322 7.16 -6.18 6.30
C PHE A 322 8.69 -6.13 6.33
N PHE A 323 9.40 -7.08 5.73
CA PHE A 323 10.87 -7.01 5.77
C PHE A 323 11.44 -5.83 4.97
N ARG A 324 10.84 -5.52 3.81
CA ARG A 324 11.27 -4.45 2.90
C ARG A 324 10.98 -3.06 3.49
N ASP A 325 9.73 -2.82 3.82
CA ASP A 325 9.19 -1.50 4.16
C ASP A 325 9.31 -1.21 5.66
N PHE A 326 9.32 -2.25 6.50
CA PHE A 326 9.32 -2.09 7.96
C PHE A 326 10.66 -2.42 8.61
N VAL A 327 11.22 -3.61 8.40
CA VAL A 327 12.48 -3.99 9.09
C VAL A 327 13.71 -3.29 8.48
N GLY A 328 13.61 -2.93 7.19
CA GLY A 328 14.58 -2.14 6.46
C GLY A 328 15.54 -2.97 5.58
N PRO A 329 16.33 -2.30 4.71
CA PRO A 329 17.15 -2.93 3.68
C PRO A 329 18.08 -4.08 4.13
N PRO A 330 18.82 -4.01 5.25
CA PRO A 330 19.77 -5.07 5.62
C PRO A 330 19.08 -6.36 6.08
N VAL A 331 18.00 -6.25 6.84
CA VAL A 331 17.23 -7.42 7.27
C VAL A 331 16.39 -7.95 6.11
N TYR A 332 15.98 -7.07 5.20
CA TYR A 332 15.40 -7.48 3.94
C TYR A 332 16.36 -8.35 3.12
N LEU A 333 17.66 -8.04 3.06
CA LEU A 333 18.64 -8.93 2.40
C LEU A 333 18.77 -10.28 3.12
N LEU A 334 18.73 -10.31 4.45
CA LEU A 334 18.68 -11.57 5.21
C LEU A 334 17.39 -12.35 4.93
N TRP A 335 16.26 -11.66 4.82
CA TRP A 335 14.98 -12.25 4.44
C TRP A 335 15.05 -12.82 3.03
N GLN A 336 15.60 -12.10 2.06
CA GLN A 336 15.82 -12.61 0.70
C GLN A 336 16.70 -13.87 0.72
N ALA A 337 17.76 -13.89 1.53
CA ALA A 337 18.58 -15.09 1.69
C ALA A 337 17.77 -16.25 2.29
N VAL A 338 16.91 -16.00 3.27
CA VAL A 338 16.00 -17.02 3.83
C VAL A 338 14.99 -17.49 2.79
N ASP A 339 14.38 -16.58 2.04
CA ASP A 339 13.40 -16.86 0.98
C ASP A 339 14.02 -17.74 -0.11
N LEU A 340 15.22 -17.40 -0.55
CA LEU A 340 16.01 -18.21 -1.49
C LEU A 340 16.38 -19.57 -0.88
N LEU A 341 16.89 -19.61 0.35
CA LEU A 341 17.25 -20.88 1.01
C LEU A 341 16.05 -21.82 1.13
N VAL A 342 14.87 -21.28 1.48
CA VAL A 342 13.63 -22.08 1.54
C VAL A 342 13.23 -22.54 0.13
N GLY A 343 13.27 -21.64 -0.86
CA GLY A 343 12.91 -21.94 -2.24
C GLY A 343 13.82 -22.98 -2.91
N VAL A 344 15.11 -23.02 -2.58
CA VAL A 344 16.04 -24.06 -3.07
C VAL A 344 16.01 -25.37 -2.24
N GLY A 345 15.14 -25.45 -1.22
CA GLY A 345 14.93 -26.69 -0.45
C GLY A 345 15.85 -26.89 0.76
N ALA A 346 16.54 -25.86 1.26
CA ALA A 346 17.35 -25.95 2.48
C ALA A 346 16.62 -26.52 3.72
N PRO A 347 15.29 -26.34 3.90
CA PRO A 347 14.54 -27.00 4.97
C PRO A 347 14.71 -28.53 4.98
N ALA A 348 14.88 -29.18 3.84
CA ALA A 348 15.13 -30.63 3.78
C ALA A 348 16.48 -31.01 4.42
N LEU A 349 17.53 -30.19 4.22
CA LEU A 349 18.82 -30.38 4.87
C LEU A 349 18.73 -30.17 6.39
N LEU A 350 17.93 -29.18 6.83
CA LEU A 350 17.65 -28.94 8.24
C LEU A 350 16.94 -30.14 8.90
N VAL A 351 15.95 -30.72 8.21
CA VAL A 351 15.25 -31.95 8.62
C VAL A 351 16.24 -33.11 8.70
N LEU A 352 17.05 -33.33 7.66
CA LEU A 352 18.03 -34.40 7.61
C LEU A 352 19.05 -34.28 8.77
N ALA A 353 19.57 -33.07 9.01
CA ALA A 353 20.48 -32.80 10.12
C ALA A 353 19.83 -33.11 11.48
N ALA A 354 18.55 -32.78 11.65
CA ALA A 354 17.79 -33.08 12.87
C ALA A 354 17.61 -34.59 13.08
N VAL A 355 17.28 -35.32 12.01
CA VAL A 355 17.14 -36.79 12.03
C VAL A 355 18.46 -37.50 12.30
N VAL A 356 19.57 -37.03 11.70
CA VAL A 356 20.90 -37.63 11.85
C VAL A 356 21.49 -37.36 13.22
N ARG A 357 21.45 -36.11 13.70
CA ARG A 357 22.03 -35.73 15.00
C ARG A 357 21.17 -36.16 16.20
N ARG A 358 19.87 -36.39 16.01
CA ARG A 358 18.93 -36.92 17.03
C ARG A 358 18.91 -36.17 18.36
N SER A 359 19.31 -34.90 18.33
CA SER A 359 19.22 -34.02 19.49
C SER A 359 17.78 -33.56 19.63
N GLU A 360 17.17 -33.80 20.79
CA GLU A 360 15.80 -33.34 21.05
C GLU A 360 15.66 -31.82 20.87
N ARG A 361 16.71 -31.06 21.20
CA ARG A 361 16.73 -29.60 20.99
C ARG A 361 16.72 -29.26 19.51
N LEU A 362 17.51 -29.98 18.70
CA LEU A 362 17.57 -29.76 17.26
C LEU A 362 16.24 -30.14 16.60
N LEU A 363 15.65 -31.29 16.95
CA LEU A 363 14.34 -31.71 16.45
C LEU A 363 13.24 -30.69 16.76
N ARG A 364 13.16 -30.21 18.01
CA ARG A 364 12.18 -29.17 18.37
C ARG A 364 12.43 -27.85 17.66
N GLY A 365 13.69 -27.46 17.51
CA GLY A 365 14.08 -26.26 16.76
C GLY A 365 13.67 -26.35 15.30
N THR A 366 13.95 -27.47 14.64
CA THR A 366 13.56 -27.73 13.25
C THR A 366 12.05 -27.73 13.07
N VAL A 367 11.29 -28.41 13.94
CA VAL A 367 9.82 -28.39 13.88
C VAL A 367 9.28 -26.96 14.02
N LEU A 368 9.81 -26.18 14.96
CA LEU A 368 9.40 -24.79 15.13
C LEU A 368 9.74 -23.93 13.90
N ALA A 369 10.95 -24.07 13.35
CA ALA A 369 11.38 -23.33 12.16
C ALA A 369 10.48 -23.62 10.95
N LEU A 370 10.14 -24.89 10.72
CA LEU A 370 9.24 -25.29 9.63
C LEU A 370 7.82 -24.74 9.80
N LEU A 371 7.29 -24.74 11.03
CA LEU A 371 5.97 -24.16 11.33
C LEU A 371 5.95 -22.64 11.17
N LEU A 372 7.03 -21.95 11.57
CA LEU A 372 7.16 -20.50 11.35
C LEU A 372 7.22 -20.17 9.86
N ALA A 373 8.00 -20.93 9.07
CA ALA A 373 8.02 -20.78 7.63
C ALA A 373 6.62 -21.05 7.02
N THR A 374 5.96 -22.14 7.42
CA THR A 374 4.56 -22.42 7.01
C THR A 374 3.63 -21.24 7.26
N ALA A 375 3.69 -20.64 8.45
CA ALA A 375 2.86 -19.49 8.81
C ALA A 375 3.17 -18.27 7.93
N ALA A 376 4.45 -17.99 7.68
CA ALA A 376 4.86 -16.88 6.81
C ALA A 376 4.37 -17.06 5.36
N GLY A 377 4.47 -18.26 4.80
CA GLY A 377 3.97 -18.53 3.45
C GLY A 377 2.43 -18.44 3.36
N PHE A 378 1.71 -18.91 4.40
CA PHE A 378 0.26 -18.76 4.48
C PHE A 378 -0.18 -17.29 4.60
N VAL A 379 0.42 -16.54 5.53
CA VAL A 379 0.14 -15.11 5.72
C VAL A 379 0.39 -14.35 4.42
N THR A 380 1.50 -14.64 3.73
CA THR A 380 1.80 -14.04 2.44
C THR A 380 0.68 -14.26 1.45
N VAL A 381 0.17 -15.49 1.30
CA VAL A 381 -0.87 -15.78 0.31
C VAL A 381 -2.19 -15.08 0.67
N VAL A 382 -2.57 -15.08 1.94
CA VAL A 382 -3.82 -14.43 2.40
C VAL A 382 -3.74 -12.90 2.30
N THR A 383 -2.55 -12.34 2.39
CA THR A 383 -2.31 -10.88 2.34
C THR A 383 -1.87 -10.38 0.98
N THR A 384 -1.58 -11.27 0.03
CA THR A 384 -1.33 -10.87 -1.34
C THR A 384 -2.67 -10.47 -1.93
N GLU A 385 -2.94 -9.17 -1.99
CA GLU A 385 -4.14 -8.65 -2.62
C GLU A 385 -4.25 -9.21 -4.04
N SER A 386 -5.44 -9.70 -4.37
CA SER A 386 -5.76 -10.20 -5.70
C SER A 386 -5.79 -9.09 -6.77
N ASP A 387 -5.61 -7.83 -6.35
CA ASP A 387 -5.64 -6.62 -7.17
C ASP A 387 -4.40 -6.40 -8.05
N LEU A 388 -3.40 -7.27 -7.97
CA LEU A 388 -2.25 -7.29 -8.88
C LEU A 388 -2.60 -7.65 -10.34
N GLY A 389 -3.88 -7.84 -10.67
CA GLY A 389 -4.34 -8.13 -12.02
C GLY A 389 -4.39 -6.92 -12.96
N ARG A 390 -4.31 -5.66 -12.48
CA ARG A 390 -4.44 -4.51 -13.41
C ARG A 390 -3.83 -3.16 -13.03
N GLN A 391 -2.96 -3.07 -12.04
CA GLN A 391 -1.93 -2.04 -12.14
C GLN A 391 -0.72 -2.71 -12.79
N PRO A 392 -0.32 -2.35 -14.04
CA PRO A 392 1.04 -2.64 -14.44
C PRO A 392 1.89 -2.12 -13.30
N ILE A 393 2.79 -2.96 -12.80
CA ILE A 393 3.71 -2.66 -11.71
C ILE A 393 4.49 -1.40 -12.13
N HIS A 394 3.90 -0.23 -11.86
CA HIS A 394 4.52 1.08 -11.83
C HIS A 394 5.03 1.36 -10.42
N GLU A 395 4.86 0.43 -9.48
CA GLU A 395 5.89 0.27 -8.45
C GLU A 395 7.21 -0.03 -9.15
N PRO A 396 8.26 0.73 -8.86
CA PRO A 396 9.26 1.04 -9.85
C PRO A 396 10.13 -0.20 -10.11
N ALA A 397 10.91 -0.17 -11.20
CA ALA A 397 12.07 -1.04 -11.37
C ALA A 397 12.94 -1.17 -10.08
N GLU A 398 12.83 -0.25 -9.13
CA GLU A 398 13.39 -0.29 -7.77
C GLU A 398 13.03 -1.52 -6.92
N THR A 399 11.80 -2.04 -6.95
CA THR A 399 11.45 -3.24 -6.16
C THR A 399 12.20 -4.47 -6.66
N LEU A 400 12.36 -4.56 -7.98
CA LEU A 400 13.13 -5.62 -8.64
C LEU A 400 14.64 -5.36 -8.61
N ARG A 401 15.12 -4.11 -8.45
CA ARG A 401 16.56 -3.79 -8.30
C ARG A 401 17.19 -4.45 -7.07
N LEU A 402 16.39 -4.71 -6.04
CA LEU A 402 16.86 -5.37 -4.82
C LEU A 402 17.01 -6.89 -4.96
N TYR A 403 16.39 -7.50 -5.96
CA TYR A 403 16.62 -8.89 -6.34
C TYR A 403 17.65 -8.92 -7.48
N PRO A 404 18.66 -9.82 -7.44
CA PRO A 404 19.55 -10.03 -8.58
C PRO A 404 18.78 -10.18 -9.91
N HIS A 405 19.17 -9.38 -10.91
CA HIS A 405 18.57 -9.46 -12.24
C HIS A 405 18.63 -10.90 -12.77
N GLY A 406 17.49 -11.43 -13.25
CA GLY A 406 17.38 -12.79 -13.79
C GLY A 406 16.80 -13.85 -12.83
N LEU A 407 16.48 -13.51 -11.58
CA LEU A 407 15.82 -14.45 -10.64
C LEU A 407 14.36 -14.77 -10.97
N PHE A 408 13.71 -13.92 -11.78
CA PHE A 408 12.35 -14.10 -12.23
C PHE A 408 12.35 -14.10 -13.75
N PRO A 409 12.26 -15.27 -14.42
CA PRO A 409 12.17 -15.30 -15.87
C PRO A 409 10.90 -14.55 -16.29
N PRO A 410 11.01 -13.59 -17.22
CA PRO A 410 9.83 -12.92 -17.74
C PRO A 410 8.97 -13.93 -18.49
N ASN A 411 7.66 -13.82 -18.32
CA ASN A 411 6.69 -14.51 -19.16
C ASN A 411 6.73 -13.92 -20.58
N ARG A 412 5.89 -14.46 -21.48
CA ARG A 412 5.77 -14.00 -22.88
C ARG A 412 5.42 -12.50 -23.04
N TYR A 413 5.03 -11.81 -21.98
CA TYR A 413 4.66 -10.39 -21.93
C TYR A 413 5.69 -9.51 -21.20
N GLY A 414 6.82 -10.07 -20.74
CA GLY A 414 7.83 -9.33 -19.97
C GLY A 414 7.53 -9.25 -18.47
N GLU A 415 6.47 -9.87 -17.97
CA GLU A 415 6.11 -9.85 -16.55
C GLU A 415 6.80 -11.00 -15.80
N PRO A 416 7.23 -10.81 -14.55
CA PRO A 416 7.88 -11.87 -13.78
C PRO A 416 6.95 -13.09 -13.60
N GLN A 417 7.35 -14.25 -14.13
CA GLN A 417 6.60 -15.49 -13.98
C GLN A 417 6.60 -15.92 -12.50
N SER A 418 5.44 -16.37 -12.02
CA SER A 418 5.31 -16.92 -10.67
C SER A 418 5.60 -18.41 -10.70
N GLY A 419 6.45 -18.91 -9.81
CA GLY A 419 6.62 -20.36 -9.61
C GLY A 419 5.37 -21.01 -8.97
N ILE A 420 5.55 -22.19 -8.38
CA ILE A 420 4.54 -22.83 -7.53
C ILE A 420 4.07 -21.87 -6.43
N SER A 421 2.76 -21.85 -6.18
CA SER A 421 2.15 -21.07 -5.10
C SER A 421 2.84 -21.30 -3.74
N PRO A 422 3.12 -20.24 -2.94
CA PRO A 422 3.68 -20.37 -1.61
C PRO A 422 2.86 -21.26 -0.65
N LEU A 423 1.58 -21.52 -0.95
CA LEU A 423 0.74 -22.47 -0.20
C LEU A 423 1.27 -23.91 -0.31
N TRP A 424 1.76 -24.33 -1.47
CA TRP A 424 2.29 -25.68 -1.66
C TRP A 424 3.58 -25.88 -0.86
N TYR A 425 4.46 -24.88 -0.85
CA TYR A 425 5.62 -24.88 0.05
C TYR A 425 5.19 -24.94 1.51
N SER A 426 4.22 -24.12 1.91
CA SER A 426 3.72 -24.09 3.28
C SER A 426 3.14 -25.45 3.70
N ALA A 427 2.36 -26.10 2.82
CA ALA A 427 1.84 -27.43 3.05
C ALA A 427 2.95 -28.49 3.17
N ALA A 428 3.97 -28.43 2.30
CA ALA A 428 5.13 -29.32 2.36
C ALA A 428 5.93 -29.16 3.67
N LEU A 429 6.18 -27.92 4.10
CA LEU A 429 6.89 -27.61 5.34
C LEU A 429 6.08 -28.08 6.57
N ALA A 430 4.75 -27.87 6.56
CA ALA A 430 3.85 -28.34 7.60
C ALA A 430 3.84 -29.87 7.71
N ALA A 431 3.77 -30.57 6.57
CA ALA A 431 3.83 -32.03 6.50
C ALA A 431 5.15 -32.56 7.09
N SER A 432 6.28 -31.96 6.74
CA SER A 432 7.59 -32.30 7.32
C SER A 432 7.67 -32.05 8.82
N ALA A 433 7.13 -30.92 9.30
CA ALA A 433 7.09 -30.59 10.71
C ALA A 433 6.25 -31.62 11.50
N PHE A 434 5.10 -32.00 10.95
CA PHE A 434 4.21 -33.00 11.52
C PHE A 434 4.85 -34.39 11.54
N ALA A 435 5.48 -34.81 10.45
CA ALA A 435 6.21 -36.08 10.37
C ALA A 435 7.35 -36.14 11.40
N LEU A 436 8.17 -35.09 11.50
CA LEU A 436 9.22 -34.98 12.53
C LEU A 436 8.66 -35.09 13.95
N TYR A 437 7.54 -34.42 14.20
CA TYR A 437 6.87 -34.45 15.50
C TYR A 437 6.40 -35.85 15.88
N LEU A 438 5.68 -36.54 14.98
CA LEU A 438 5.14 -37.87 15.25
C LEU A 438 6.24 -38.94 15.37
N LEU A 439 7.27 -38.87 14.52
CA LEU A 439 8.26 -39.93 14.42
C LEU A 439 9.35 -39.82 15.50
N TYR A 440 9.80 -38.60 15.83
CA TYR A 440 11.03 -38.42 16.62
C TYR A 440 10.84 -37.76 17.98
N LEU A 441 9.75 -37.03 18.20
CA LEU A 441 9.46 -36.44 19.51
C LEU A 441 8.65 -37.43 20.36
N LYS A 442 9.29 -38.02 21.38
CA LYS A 442 8.62 -38.96 22.30
C LYS A 442 7.37 -38.30 22.90
N PRO A 443 6.20 -38.98 22.93
CA PRO A 443 5.09 -38.55 23.74
C PRO A 443 5.53 -38.59 25.21
N PRO A 444 5.50 -37.48 25.96
CA PRO A 444 5.80 -37.52 27.39
C PRO A 444 4.71 -38.33 28.09
N ALA A 445 5.11 -39.27 28.95
CA ALA A 445 4.24 -40.24 29.62
C ALA A 445 3.13 -39.66 30.52
N ALA A 446 3.05 -38.34 30.71
CA ALA A 446 1.97 -37.71 31.47
C ALA A 446 1.78 -36.23 31.10
N ARG A 447 0.74 -35.92 30.30
CA ARG A 447 -0.22 -34.78 30.48
C ARG A 447 -1.07 -34.54 29.20
N PRO A 448 -2.40 -34.34 29.32
CA PRO A 448 -3.33 -34.21 28.19
C PRO A 448 -3.28 -32.86 27.44
N ARG A 449 -2.50 -31.87 27.88
CA ARG A 449 -2.49 -30.50 27.31
C ARG A 449 -1.72 -30.34 25.98
N ARG A 450 -1.20 -31.42 25.37
CA ARG A 450 -0.42 -31.38 24.11
C ARG A 450 -1.18 -31.84 22.86
N ARG A 451 -2.51 -32.08 22.94
CA ARG A 451 -3.34 -32.28 21.74
C ARG A 451 -3.49 -31.01 20.88
N VAL A 452 -3.24 -29.83 21.46
CA VAL A 452 -3.36 -28.53 20.79
C VAL A 452 -2.33 -28.34 19.65
N PRO A 453 -1.00 -28.57 19.81
CA PRO A 453 -0.04 -28.38 18.71
C PRO A 453 -0.18 -29.42 17.58
N ALA A 454 -0.51 -30.67 17.89
CA ALA A 454 -0.76 -31.68 16.86
C ALA A 454 -2.07 -31.40 16.10
N GLY A 455 -3.11 -30.96 16.82
CA GLY A 455 -4.35 -30.48 16.22
C GLY A 455 -4.15 -29.22 15.39
N ALA A 456 -3.32 -28.26 15.84
CA ALA A 456 -3.00 -27.04 15.10
C ALA A 456 -2.22 -27.34 13.83
N ALA A 457 -1.25 -28.25 13.86
CA ALA A 457 -0.53 -28.67 12.66
C ALA A 457 -1.44 -29.40 11.67
N GLY A 458 -2.29 -30.33 12.13
CA GLY A 458 -3.28 -31.00 11.29
C GLY A 458 -4.33 -30.04 10.71
N ALA A 459 -4.81 -29.09 11.52
CA ALA A 459 -5.74 -28.05 11.09
C ALA A 459 -5.08 -27.10 10.07
N LEU A 460 -3.82 -26.69 10.27
CA LEU A 460 -3.08 -25.89 9.29
C LEU A 460 -2.92 -26.64 7.95
N THR A 461 -2.58 -27.92 7.98
CA THR A 461 -2.48 -28.73 6.76
C THR A 461 -3.83 -28.82 6.03
N ALA A 462 -4.92 -29.02 6.76
CA ALA A 462 -6.27 -29.03 6.19
C ALA A 462 -6.68 -27.65 5.66
N LEU A 463 -6.38 -26.57 6.39
CA LEU A 463 -6.64 -25.19 6.00
C LEU A 463 -5.86 -24.77 4.75
N CYS A 464 -4.62 -25.24 4.58
CA CYS A 464 -3.83 -25.01 3.37
C CYS A 464 -4.38 -25.74 2.12
N LEU A 465 -5.18 -26.80 2.30
CA LEU A 465 -5.77 -27.59 1.21
C LEU A 465 -7.22 -27.21 0.88
N LEU A 466 -7.92 -26.48 1.76
CA LEU A 466 -9.29 -26.01 1.53
C LEU A 466 -9.47 -25.17 0.24
N PRO A 467 -8.56 -24.23 -0.12
CA PRO A 467 -8.73 -23.43 -1.33
C PRO A 467 -8.73 -24.28 -2.62
N ALA A 468 -8.02 -25.41 -2.64
CA ALA A 468 -7.91 -26.26 -3.82
C ALA A 468 -9.14 -27.15 -4.05
N ALA A 469 -9.95 -27.40 -3.03
CA ALA A 469 -11.12 -28.29 -3.10
C ALA A 469 -12.40 -27.56 -3.57
N ASP A 470 -12.49 -26.24 -3.36
CA ASP A 470 -13.70 -25.44 -3.66
C ASP A 470 -13.72 -24.80 -5.07
N HIS A 471 -12.73 -25.05 -5.92
CA HIS A 471 -12.77 -24.54 -7.29
C HIS A 471 -13.74 -25.36 -8.15
N VAL A 472 -14.94 -24.79 -8.36
CA VAL A 472 -15.86 -25.17 -9.45
C VAL A 472 -15.05 -25.22 -10.75
N ARG A 473 -14.91 -26.41 -11.36
CA ARG A 473 -14.20 -26.55 -12.64
C ARG A 473 -15.02 -25.87 -13.74
N GLY A 474 -14.40 -25.02 -14.55
CA GLY A 474 -15.05 -24.37 -15.68
C GLY A 474 -14.09 -23.54 -16.52
N PRO A 475 -14.49 -23.14 -17.74
CA PRO A 475 -13.70 -22.24 -18.58
C PRO A 475 -13.52 -20.88 -17.92
N VAL A 476 -12.42 -20.20 -18.27
CA VAL A 476 -12.02 -18.89 -17.76
C VAL A 476 -11.79 -18.00 -18.98
N THR A 477 -12.73 -17.13 -19.32
CA THR A 477 -12.62 -16.20 -20.47
C THR A 477 -11.71 -15.04 -20.12
N THR A 478 -10.47 -14.97 -20.59
CA THR A 478 -9.54 -13.90 -20.17
C THR A 478 -9.92 -12.53 -20.73
N VAL A 479 -9.22 -11.48 -20.29
CA VAL A 479 -9.44 -10.11 -20.80
C VAL A 479 -9.08 -10.04 -22.29
N GLU A 480 -8.08 -10.81 -22.71
CA GLU A 480 -7.66 -10.95 -24.10
C GLU A 480 -8.75 -11.62 -24.95
N ASP A 481 -9.44 -12.63 -24.41
CA ASP A 481 -10.58 -13.29 -25.08
C ASP A 481 -11.80 -12.36 -25.27
N CYS A 482 -11.78 -11.23 -24.56
CA CYS A 482 -12.79 -10.18 -24.59
C CYS A 482 -12.38 -8.96 -25.43
N ALA A 483 -11.12 -8.87 -25.87
CA ALA A 483 -10.71 -7.85 -26.81
C ALA A 483 -11.39 -8.14 -28.17
N PRO A 484 -12.04 -7.16 -28.81
CA PRO A 484 -12.52 -7.37 -30.16
C PRO A 484 -11.30 -7.71 -31.03
N GLU A 485 -11.36 -8.84 -31.71
CA GLU A 485 -10.47 -9.15 -32.83
C GLU A 485 -10.47 -7.91 -33.72
N ARG A 486 -9.28 -7.39 -34.09
CA ARG A 486 -9.11 -6.12 -34.84
C ARG A 486 -9.89 -6.18 -36.16
N GLN A 487 -11.19 -5.97 -36.10
CA GLN A 487 -12.06 -5.77 -37.25
C GLN A 487 -12.06 -4.27 -37.53
N GLY A 488 -11.91 -3.95 -38.81
CA GLY A 488 -11.66 -2.60 -39.30
C GLY A 488 -12.71 -1.57 -38.86
N PRO A 489 -12.44 -0.28 -39.12
CA PRO A 489 -13.15 0.87 -38.54
C PRO A 489 -14.63 1.04 -38.93
N GLU A 490 -15.29 0.04 -39.52
CA GLU A 490 -16.64 0.16 -40.09
C GLU A 490 -17.72 -0.77 -39.51
N THR A 491 -17.42 -1.61 -38.50
CA THR A 491 -18.48 -2.36 -37.81
C THR A 491 -18.85 -1.71 -36.48
N GLY A 492 -20.14 -1.45 -36.33
CA GLY A 492 -20.72 -0.70 -35.21
C GLY A 492 -20.33 -1.23 -33.83
N ARG A 493 -20.32 -0.30 -32.89
CA ARG A 493 -19.92 -0.36 -31.47
C ARG A 493 -20.68 -1.34 -30.57
N ASP A 494 -21.21 -2.42 -31.10
CA ASP A 494 -21.96 -3.40 -30.30
C ASP A 494 -21.03 -4.53 -29.90
N GLY A 495 -20.36 -4.34 -28.74
CA GLY A 495 -19.59 -5.40 -28.09
C GLY A 495 -20.44 -6.64 -27.81
N PRO A 496 -19.82 -7.76 -27.40
CA PRO A 496 -20.56 -8.99 -27.11
C PRO A 496 -21.71 -8.71 -26.14
N ALA A 497 -22.94 -9.09 -26.50
CA ALA A 497 -24.11 -8.92 -25.66
C ALA A 497 -24.29 -10.11 -24.70
N GLY A 498 -25.23 -9.98 -23.77
CA GLY A 498 -25.63 -11.10 -22.92
C GLY A 498 -24.61 -11.45 -21.82
N ALA A 499 -24.56 -12.74 -21.49
CA ALA A 499 -23.64 -13.30 -20.49
C ALA A 499 -22.16 -13.07 -20.82
N ARG A 500 -21.78 -13.16 -22.11
CA ARG A 500 -20.39 -12.92 -22.54
C ARG A 500 -20.03 -11.44 -22.40
N GLY A 501 -20.95 -10.55 -22.75
CA GLY A 501 -20.80 -9.11 -22.49
C GLY A 501 -20.56 -8.80 -21.03
N PHE A 502 -21.39 -9.36 -20.15
CA PHE A 502 -21.24 -9.19 -18.70
C PHE A 502 -19.88 -9.70 -18.21
N ILE A 503 -19.46 -10.92 -18.58
CA ILE A 503 -18.15 -11.46 -18.18
C ILE A 503 -17.03 -10.53 -18.67
N CYS A 504 -17.10 -10.10 -19.93
CA CYS A 504 -16.10 -9.22 -20.51
C CYS A 504 -16.05 -7.86 -19.85
N THR A 505 -17.18 -7.24 -19.53
CA THR A 505 -17.23 -5.96 -18.80
C THR A 505 -16.70 -6.11 -17.38
N VAL A 506 -17.14 -7.14 -16.65
CA VAL A 506 -16.69 -7.41 -15.28
C VAL A 506 -15.19 -7.63 -15.27
N ARG A 507 -14.67 -8.46 -16.18
CA ARG A 507 -13.25 -8.71 -16.30
C ARG A 507 -12.54 -7.44 -16.72
N ALA A 508 -12.84 -6.83 -17.87
CA ALA A 508 -12.13 -5.67 -18.43
C ALA A 508 -12.04 -4.45 -17.49
N TYR A 509 -13.05 -4.23 -16.63
CA TYR A 509 -13.05 -3.12 -15.68
C TYR A 509 -12.75 -3.53 -14.23
N GLY A 510 -12.58 -4.83 -13.96
CA GLY A 510 -12.25 -5.31 -12.61
C GLY A 510 -13.40 -5.10 -11.64
N LEU A 511 -14.63 -5.12 -12.16
CA LEU A 511 -15.81 -4.87 -11.37
C LEU A 511 -16.11 -6.08 -10.48
N LEU A 512 -16.90 -5.87 -9.43
CA LEU A 512 -17.40 -6.94 -8.54
C LEU A 512 -16.36 -7.61 -7.63
N GLY A 513 -15.08 -7.22 -7.68
CA GLY A 513 -14.03 -7.78 -6.81
C GLY A 513 -13.78 -9.28 -7.03
N VAL A 514 -14.16 -9.81 -8.20
CA VAL A 514 -13.99 -11.23 -8.51
C VAL A 514 -12.60 -11.44 -9.10
N ALA A 515 -11.86 -12.43 -8.58
CA ALA A 515 -10.52 -12.75 -9.07
C ALA A 515 -10.52 -13.03 -10.58
N GLY A 516 -9.51 -12.55 -11.31
CA GLY A 516 -9.40 -12.76 -12.76
C GLY A 516 -9.30 -14.24 -13.18
N THR A 517 -8.93 -15.11 -12.24
CA THR A 517 -8.87 -16.58 -12.42
C THR A 517 -10.18 -17.29 -12.09
N ALA A 518 -11.20 -16.57 -11.63
CA ALA A 518 -12.48 -17.17 -11.31
C ALA A 518 -13.10 -17.78 -12.60
N PRO A 519 -13.66 -19.00 -12.51
CA PRO A 519 -14.39 -19.63 -13.61
C PRO A 519 -15.60 -18.79 -14.04
N ASP A 520 -15.87 -18.72 -15.35
CA ASP A 520 -17.01 -17.97 -15.90
C ASP A 520 -18.36 -18.31 -15.26
N PRO A 521 -18.67 -19.60 -14.93
CA PRO A 521 -19.90 -19.94 -14.23
C PRO A 521 -20.02 -19.28 -12.84
N ALA A 522 -18.90 -19.10 -12.13
CA ALA A 522 -18.88 -18.46 -10.81
C ALA A 522 -19.14 -16.95 -10.95
N VAL A 523 -18.52 -16.31 -11.94
CA VAL A 523 -18.77 -14.88 -12.25
C VAL A 523 -20.23 -14.65 -12.62
N LEU A 524 -20.80 -15.50 -13.48
CA LEU A 524 -22.21 -15.42 -13.89
C LEU A 524 -23.17 -15.70 -12.74
N ALA A 525 -22.89 -16.69 -11.89
CA ALA A 525 -23.71 -16.99 -10.72
C ALA A 525 -23.74 -15.80 -9.75
N TYR A 526 -22.59 -15.17 -9.51
CA TYR A 526 -22.51 -13.96 -8.70
C TYR A 526 -23.31 -12.80 -9.32
N GLY A 527 -23.15 -12.57 -10.63
CA GLY A 527 -23.92 -11.57 -11.36
C GLY A 527 -25.43 -11.78 -11.30
N ARG A 528 -25.90 -13.04 -11.44
CA ARG A 528 -27.33 -13.38 -11.32
C ARG A 528 -27.86 -13.13 -9.92
N ARG A 529 -27.08 -13.46 -8.88
CA ARG A 529 -27.44 -13.14 -7.49
C ARG A 529 -27.62 -11.63 -7.28
N LEU A 530 -26.74 -10.82 -7.89
CA LEU A 530 -26.88 -9.36 -7.85
C LEU A 530 -28.10 -8.88 -8.65
N CYS A 531 -28.41 -9.50 -9.78
CA CYS A 531 -29.64 -9.21 -10.52
C CYS A 531 -30.90 -9.51 -9.69
N ASP A 532 -30.93 -10.61 -8.94
CA ASP A 532 -32.05 -10.94 -8.06
C ASP A 532 -32.25 -9.88 -6.97
N VAL A 533 -31.15 -9.40 -6.38
CA VAL A 533 -31.17 -8.31 -5.39
C VAL A 533 -31.65 -7.00 -6.02
N TYR A 534 -31.11 -6.66 -7.20
CA TYR A 534 -31.50 -5.48 -7.96
C TYR A 534 -33.01 -5.48 -8.25
N THR A 535 -33.52 -6.64 -8.69
CA THR A 535 -34.94 -6.82 -9.05
C THR A 535 -35.87 -6.74 -7.84
N ARG A 536 -35.46 -7.30 -6.68
CA ARG A 536 -36.22 -7.17 -5.43
C ARG A 536 -36.24 -5.73 -4.89
N GLY A 537 -35.13 -5.01 -5.04
CA GLY A 537 -35.02 -3.61 -4.63
C GLY A 537 -35.12 -3.36 -3.12
N ASP A 538 -34.96 -4.38 -2.26
CA ASP A 538 -35.05 -4.25 -0.80
C ASP A 538 -33.91 -3.37 -0.25
N PRO A 539 -34.21 -2.21 0.38
CA PRO A 539 -33.20 -1.31 0.93
C PRO A 539 -32.28 -1.98 1.96
N ARG A 540 -32.78 -2.95 2.75
CA ARG A 540 -31.99 -3.65 3.77
C ARG A 540 -30.99 -4.63 3.16
N GLU A 541 -31.39 -5.32 2.09
CA GLU A 541 -30.53 -6.23 1.35
C GLU A 541 -29.44 -5.45 0.59
N LEU A 542 -29.80 -4.33 -0.04
CA LEU A 542 -28.86 -3.43 -0.72
C LEU A 542 -27.81 -2.85 0.25
N ALA A 543 -28.24 -2.36 1.43
CA ALA A 543 -27.33 -1.84 2.44
C ALA A 543 -26.34 -2.92 2.96
N ARG A 544 -26.83 -4.15 3.14
CA ARG A 544 -25.99 -5.29 3.56
C ARG A 544 -24.94 -5.66 2.51
N ILE A 545 -25.33 -5.71 1.23
CA ILE A 545 -24.36 -6.01 0.16
C ILE A 545 -23.32 -4.90 0.06
N ARG A 546 -23.72 -3.64 0.19
CA ARG A 546 -22.77 -2.52 0.21
C ARG A 546 -21.79 -2.61 1.39
N SER A 547 -22.26 -2.97 2.59
CA SER A 547 -21.38 -3.08 3.76
C SER A 547 -20.47 -4.32 3.73
N VAL A 548 -20.94 -5.44 3.19
CA VAL A 548 -20.20 -6.73 3.21
C VAL A 548 -19.29 -6.89 2.00
N HIS A 549 -19.76 -6.49 0.82
CA HIS A 549 -19.06 -6.70 -0.44
C HIS A 549 -18.50 -5.40 -1.05
N GLY A 550 -18.77 -4.23 -0.47
CA GLY A 550 -18.32 -2.94 -1.00
C GLY A 550 -18.99 -2.54 -2.32
N VAL A 551 -20.05 -3.26 -2.73
CA VAL A 551 -20.68 -3.10 -4.04
C VAL A 551 -22.04 -2.41 -3.92
N ASP A 552 -22.22 -1.29 -4.64
CA ASP A 552 -23.54 -0.68 -4.83
C ASP A 552 -24.23 -1.26 -6.08
N VAL A 553 -25.21 -2.12 -5.85
CA VAL A 553 -25.93 -2.84 -6.91
C VAL A 553 -26.68 -1.86 -7.85
N ARG A 554 -27.09 -0.67 -7.38
CA ARG A 554 -27.81 0.31 -8.20
C ARG A 554 -26.90 1.04 -9.19
N GLU A 555 -25.65 1.26 -8.80
CA GLU A 555 -24.63 1.86 -9.67
C GLU A 555 -24.19 0.87 -10.76
N LEU A 556 -24.31 -0.43 -10.51
CA LEU A 556 -23.98 -1.49 -11.46
C LEU A 556 -25.04 -1.79 -12.52
N ARG A 557 -26.13 -1.01 -12.61
CA ARG A 557 -27.23 -1.27 -13.56
C ARG A 557 -26.76 -1.41 -15.02
N GLY A 558 -25.80 -0.60 -15.45
CA GLY A 558 -25.22 -0.68 -16.80
C GLY A 558 -24.46 -1.98 -17.05
N VAL A 559 -23.78 -2.49 -16.03
CA VAL A 559 -23.00 -3.75 -16.08
C VAL A 559 -23.96 -4.94 -16.06
N LEU A 560 -24.98 -4.89 -15.21
CA LEU A 560 -25.97 -5.96 -15.05
C LEU A 560 -26.93 -6.07 -16.23
N ALA A 561 -27.11 -5.03 -17.05
CA ALA A 561 -28.03 -5.04 -18.18
C ALA A 561 -27.84 -6.25 -19.12
N GLY A 562 -26.61 -6.73 -19.31
CA GLY A 562 -26.32 -7.90 -20.14
C GLY A 562 -26.90 -9.22 -19.60
N ILE A 563 -27.19 -9.33 -18.30
CA ILE A 563 -27.69 -10.56 -17.66
C ILE A 563 -28.98 -10.35 -16.85
N CYS A 564 -29.47 -9.11 -16.77
CA CYS A 564 -30.56 -8.71 -15.89
C CYS A 564 -31.62 -7.91 -16.65
N PRO A 565 -32.78 -8.51 -17.00
CA PRO A 565 -33.83 -7.84 -17.77
C PRO A 565 -34.35 -6.55 -17.11
N ALA A 566 -34.46 -6.52 -15.77
CA ALA A 566 -34.91 -5.33 -15.04
C ALA A 566 -33.92 -4.15 -15.15
N ALA A 567 -32.62 -4.44 -15.12
CA ALA A 567 -31.58 -3.42 -15.29
C ALA A 567 -31.51 -2.93 -16.75
N ASP A 568 -31.63 -3.84 -17.72
CA ASP A 568 -31.68 -3.50 -19.15
C ASP A 568 -32.87 -2.58 -19.48
N ALA A 569 -34.06 -2.88 -18.96
CA ALA A 569 -35.23 -2.03 -19.14
C ALA A 569 -35.01 -0.60 -18.61
N THR A 570 -34.37 -0.48 -17.43
CA THR A 570 -34.03 0.81 -16.82
C THR A 570 -33.03 1.58 -17.67
N VAL A 571 -31.95 0.93 -18.12
CA VAL A 571 -30.91 1.55 -18.95
C VAL A 571 -31.48 2.02 -20.29
N ARG A 572 -32.36 1.24 -20.93
CA ARG A 572 -33.03 1.64 -22.17
C ARG A 572 -33.98 2.82 -21.97
N ALA A 573 -34.72 2.84 -20.86
CA ALA A 573 -35.60 3.96 -20.53
C ALA A 573 -34.81 5.26 -20.29
N GLU A 574 -33.69 5.19 -19.57
CA GLU A 574 -32.78 6.32 -19.34
C GLU A 574 -32.17 6.82 -20.66
N ARG A 575 -31.66 5.92 -21.52
CA ARG A 575 -31.10 6.28 -22.83
C ARG A 575 -32.16 6.95 -23.71
N ALA A 576 -33.36 6.39 -23.81
CA ALA A 576 -34.44 6.97 -24.61
C ALA A 576 -34.92 8.33 -24.06
N ALA A 577 -34.89 8.53 -22.74
CA ALA A 577 -35.20 9.83 -22.14
C ALA A 577 -34.11 10.87 -22.46
N HIS A 578 -32.84 10.48 -22.37
CA HIS A 578 -31.71 11.33 -22.69
C HIS A 578 -31.68 11.73 -24.18
N GLU A 579 -31.96 10.80 -25.08
CA GLU A 579 -32.07 11.06 -26.53
C GLU A 579 -33.17 12.09 -26.83
N ARG A 580 -34.37 11.93 -26.23
CA ARG A 580 -35.45 12.92 -26.38
C ARG A 580 -35.08 14.31 -25.85
N GLU A 581 -34.33 14.37 -24.74
CA GLU A 581 -33.86 15.64 -24.20
C GLU A 581 -32.81 16.28 -25.11
N LEU A 582 -31.86 15.50 -25.64
CA LEU A 582 -30.85 15.97 -26.57
C LEU A 582 -31.50 16.51 -27.85
N GLU A 583 -32.44 15.76 -28.44
CA GLU A 583 -33.20 16.20 -29.61
C GLU A 583 -33.94 17.53 -29.38
N ARG A 584 -34.53 17.69 -28.19
CA ARG A 584 -35.19 18.94 -27.78
C ARG A 584 -34.20 20.10 -27.71
N LEU A 585 -33.04 19.90 -27.09
CA LEU A 585 -31.98 20.91 -26.97
C LEU A 585 -31.43 21.29 -28.35
N GLU A 586 -31.15 20.31 -29.21
CA GLU A 586 -30.67 20.56 -30.58
C GLU A 586 -31.72 21.31 -31.42
N ALA A 587 -33.00 20.96 -31.28
CA ALA A 587 -34.08 21.68 -31.95
C ALA A 587 -34.18 23.13 -31.45
N GLU A 588 -33.97 23.38 -30.16
CA GLU A 588 -33.93 24.73 -29.59
C GLU A 588 -32.77 25.55 -30.15
N GLU A 589 -31.56 24.99 -30.19
CA GLU A 589 -30.38 25.64 -30.75
C GLU A 589 -30.55 25.94 -32.26
N ARG A 590 -31.13 25.01 -33.03
CA ARG A 590 -31.52 25.26 -34.44
C ARG A 590 -32.49 26.43 -34.57
N ARG A 591 -33.50 26.52 -33.70
CA ARG A 591 -34.45 27.65 -33.67
C ARG A 591 -33.77 28.97 -33.32
N LYS A 592 -32.84 28.97 -32.35
CA LYS A 592 -32.03 30.14 -32.00
C LYS A 592 -31.26 30.63 -33.22
N CYS A 593 -30.53 29.75 -33.90
CA CYS A 593 -29.80 30.10 -35.11
C CYS A 593 -30.70 30.56 -36.26
N ALA A 594 -31.87 29.95 -36.45
CA ALA A 594 -32.82 30.36 -37.49
C ALA A 594 -33.38 31.78 -37.26
N ALA A 595 -33.70 32.11 -36.01
CA ALA A 595 -34.23 33.41 -35.58
C ALA A 595 -33.21 34.56 -35.59
N MET A 596 -31.92 34.26 -35.78
CA MET A 596 -30.86 35.27 -35.80
C MET A 596 -31.09 36.32 -36.89
N PRO A 597 -30.81 37.61 -36.62
CA PRO A 597 -30.91 38.66 -37.62
C PRO A 597 -30.05 38.31 -38.85
N ARG A 598 -30.67 38.30 -40.03
CA ARG A 598 -29.95 38.04 -41.28
C ARG A 598 -29.03 39.21 -41.61
N HIS A 599 -27.80 38.92 -42.03
CA HIS A 599 -26.96 39.95 -42.63
C HIS A 599 -27.59 40.39 -43.96
N ARG A 600 -27.60 41.69 -44.23
CA ARG A 600 -28.07 42.27 -45.49
C ARG A 600 -26.87 42.89 -46.20
N PRO A 601 -26.22 42.15 -47.11
CA PRO A 601 -25.08 42.65 -47.87
C PRO A 601 -25.41 43.96 -48.60
N ARG A 602 -24.52 44.96 -48.50
CA ARG A 602 -24.65 46.23 -49.25
C ARG A 602 -24.27 46.09 -50.73
N ILE A 603 -23.51 45.04 -51.05
CA ILE A 603 -23.19 44.62 -52.41
C ILE A 603 -23.48 43.13 -52.52
N ARG A 604 -23.77 42.64 -53.72
CA ARG A 604 -24.09 41.21 -53.91
C ARG A 604 -22.83 40.35 -53.70
N PRO A 605 -22.83 39.38 -52.76
CA PRO A 605 -21.75 38.41 -52.65
C PRO A 605 -21.75 37.44 -53.84
N VAL A 606 -20.56 36.97 -54.21
CA VAL A 606 -20.38 35.91 -55.22
C VAL A 606 -20.87 34.57 -54.67
N ARG A 607 -20.61 34.33 -53.39
CA ARG A 607 -21.04 33.14 -52.65
C ARG A 607 -21.47 33.55 -51.26
N ALA A 608 -22.64 33.10 -50.80
CA ALA A 608 -23.10 33.30 -49.44
C ALA A 608 -23.68 31.98 -48.91
N ILE A 609 -23.10 31.47 -47.82
CA ILE A 609 -23.49 30.20 -47.20
C ILE A 609 -23.88 30.49 -45.76
N ARG A 610 -25.09 30.11 -45.38
CA ARG A 610 -25.52 30.09 -43.99
C ARG A 610 -25.63 28.64 -43.56
N LEU A 611 -24.90 28.25 -42.53
CA LEU A 611 -25.01 26.89 -42.02
C LEU A 611 -26.38 26.72 -41.35
N SER A 612 -27.09 25.65 -41.75
CA SER A 612 -28.41 25.29 -41.21
C SER A 612 -28.31 24.77 -39.79
N GLU A 613 -27.18 24.15 -39.44
CA GLU A 613 -26.94 23.58 -38.13
C GLU A 613 -26.04 24.47 -37.26
N PRO A 614 -26.37 24.64 -35.97
CA PRO A 614 -25.51 25.33 -35.01
C PRO A 614 -24.20 24.57 -34.82
N GLN A 615 -23.09 25.25 -35.05
CA GLN A 615 -21.77 24.62 -34.93
C GLN A 615 -21.29 24.66 -33.47
N TRP A 616 -20.53 23.64 -33.07
CA TRP A 616 -19.82 23.60 -31.79
C TRP A 616 -18.33 23.52 -32.09
N PHE A 617 -17.58 24.48 -31.58
CA PHE A 617 -16.14 24.52 -31.67
C PHE A 617 -15.56 24.39 -30.27
N GLU A 618 -14.65 23.44 -30.06
CA GLU A 618 -14.02 23.19 -28.76
C GLU A 618 -12.78 24.06 -28.57
N ALA A 619 -11.97 24.25 -29.62
CA ALA A 619 -10.74 25.02 -29.55
C ALA A 619 -10.76 26.33 -30.35
N GLY A 620 -11.83 26.61 -31.09
CA GLY A 620 -11.89 27.73 -32.02
C GLY A 620 -11.89 27.27 -33.47
N LEU A 621 -11.54 28.17 -34.41
CA LEU A 621 -11.48 27.85 -35.84
C LEU A 621 -10.14 28.27 -36.42
N ASP A 622 -9.41 27.32 -36.99
CA ASP A 622 -8.14 27.54 -37.67
C ASP A 622 -8.31 27.51 -39.20
N LEU A 623 -7.65 28.43 -39.89
CA LEU A 623 -7.53 28.49 -41.33
C LEU A 623 -6.07 28.35 -41.72
N PHE A 624 -5.74 27.23 -42.34
CA PHE A 624 -4.44 26.92 -42.94
C PHE A 624 -4.65 26.01 -44.17
N GLU A 625 -3.83 26.18 -45.22
CA GLU A 625 -3.99 25.43 -46.48
C GLU A 625 -2.94 24.31 -46.69
N ASP A 626 -1.79 24.39 -46.03
CA ASP A 626 -0.73 23.36 -46.03
C ASP A 626 -0.38 22.98 -44.57
N ALA A 627 0.12 21.74 -44.37
CA ALA A 627 0.39 21.07 -43.08
C ALA A 627 0.81 22.02 -41.93
N PRO A 628 0.43 21.75 -40.66
CA PRO A 628 0.50 22.72 -39.55
C PRO A 628 1.92 23.28 -39.41
N ALA A 629 2.18 24.38 -40.11
CA ALA A 629 3.45 25.04 -40.08
C ALA A 629 3.58 25.62 -38.67
N ASN A 630 4.77 25.49 -38.09
CA ASN A 630 5.14 26.09 -36.81
C ASN A 630 4.99 27.62 -36.90
N ALA A 631 3.77 28.14 -36.81
CA ALA A 631 3.43 29.57 -36.85
C ALA A 631 3.65 30.18 -35.46
N GLY A 632 4.86 29.97 -34.92
CA GLY A 632 5.30 30.45 -33.61
C GLY A 632 5.72 31.92 -33.63
N ASP A 633 6.33 32.40 -34.72
CA ASP A 633 7.16 33.62 -34.64
C ASP A 633 6.53 34.91 -35.18
N ASP A 634 5.44 34.85 -35.97
CA ASP A 634 4.74 36.06 -36.48
C ASP A 634 3.31 36.20 -35.90
N ARG A 635 3.18 36.03 -34.58
CA ARG A 635 1.88 36.12 -33.89
C ARG A 635 1.55 37.56 -33.51
N TYR A 636 0.42 38.09 -34.00
CA TYR A 636 -0.19 39.27 -33.39
C TYR A 636 -0.56 38.97 -31.92
N GLN A 637 -0.31 39.95 -31.04
CA GLN A 637 -0.46 39.85 -29.59
C GLN A 637 -1.89 39.50 -29.13
N GLN A 638 -1.99 38.77 -28.01
CA GLN A 638 -3.08 37.91 -27.50
C GLN A 638 -4.44 38.56 -27.09
N ASP A 639 -4.85 39.72 -27.60
CA ASP A 639 -6.04 40.44 -27.07
C ASP A 639 -7.12 40.77 -28.14
N GLY A 640 -7.61 39.77 -28.88
CA GLY A 640 -8.72 39.97 -29.84
C GLY A 640 -9.36 38.69 -30.41
N LEU A 641 -10.48 38.84 -31.13
CA LEU A 641 -11.26 37.77 -31.80
C LEU A 641 -10.45 36.89 -32.78
N VAL A 642 -9.34 37.41 -33.30
CA VAL A 642 -8.56 36.78 -34.36
C VAL A 642 -7.07 36.85 -34.01
N THR A 643 -6.39 35.71 -34.08
CA THR A 643 -4.92 35.60 -33.94
C THR A 643 -4.33 34.91 -35.18
N GLY A 644 -3.14 35.32 -35.62
CA GLY A 644 -2.44 34.66 -36.72
C GLY A 644 -1.88 35.60 -37.79
N GLY A 645 -0.83 35.13 -38.47
CA GLY A 645 -0.06 35.85 -39.49
C GLY A 645 -0.21 35.26 -40.89
N PRO A 646 0.67 35.61 -41.85
CA PRO A 646 0.62 35.09 -43.21
C PRO A 646 0.56 33.55 -43.24
N GLY A 647 -0.50 32.99 -43.83
CA GLY A 647 -0.69 31.54 -44.00
C GLY A 647 -1.44 30.83 -42.87
N HIS A 648 -1.66 31.45 -41.71
CA HIS A 648 -2.42 30.86 -40.60
C HIS A 648 -3.33 31.86 -39.90
N LEU A 649 -4.61 31.53 -39.75
CA LEU A 649 -5.56 32.37 -39.01
C LEU A 649 -6.40 31.55 -38.03
N HIS A 650 -6.38 31.94 -36.76
CA HIS A 650 -7.18 31.37 -35.70
C HIS A 650 -8.29 32.35 -35.26
N LEU A 651 -9.52 31.86 -35.15
CA LEU A 651 -10.66 32.60 -34.61
C LEU A 651 -11.00 32.10 -33.22
N HIS A 652 -10.93 32.99 -32.25
CA HIS A 652 -11.32 32.71 -30.88
C HIS A 652 -12.84 32.82 -30.74
N VAL A 653 -13.50 31.69 -30.57
CA VAL A 653 -14.93 31.58 -30.23
C VAL A 653 -15.06 30.83 -28.91
N SER A 654 -16.07 31.17 -28.11
CA SER A 654 -16.25 30.50 -26.81
C SER A 654 -16.69 29.04 -27.00
N PRO A 655 -16.14 28.08 -26.27
CA PRO A 655 -16.59 26.69 -26.30
C PRO A 655 -17.91 26.47 -25.55
N GLU A 656 -18.39 27.47 -24.79
CA GLU A 656 -19.54 27.35 -23.88
C GLU A 656 -20.90 27.51 -24.58
N ALA A 657 -20.92 28.00 -25.83
CA ALA A 657 -22.14 28.28 -26.56
C ALA A 657 -22.04 27.88 -28.03
N ARG A 658 -23.16 27.40 -28.61
CA ARG A 658 -23.24 27.12 -30.04
C ARG A 658 -23.08 28.38 -30.88
N VAL A 659 -22.49 28.21 -32.07
CA VAL A 659 -22.15 29.30 -32.99
C VAL A 659 -22.98 29.21 -34.28
N CYS A 660 -23.72 30.27 -34.59
CA CYS A 660 -24.42 30.43 -35.85
C CYS A 660 -23.50 31.10 -36.87
N VAL A 661 -23.04 30.34 -37.87
CA VAL A 661 -22.03 30.77 -38.83
C VAL A 661 -22.66 31.16 -40.17
N THR A 662 -22.22 32.30 -40.70
CA THR A 662 -22.49 32.75 -42.08
C THR A 662 -21.16 33.05 -42.77
N LEU A 663 -20.99 32.55 -43.98
CA LEU A 663 -19.80 32.72 -44.81
C LEU A 663 -20.18 33.51 -46.07
N GLU A 664 -19.44 34.56 -46.40
CA GLU A 664 -19.67 35.37 -47.60
C GLU A 664 -18.38 35.62 -48.37
N THR A 665 -18.38 35.39 -49.68
CA THR A 665 -17.24 35.67 -50.57
C THR A 665 -17.63 36.78 -51.55
N TYR A 666 -16.77 37.78 -51.72
CA TYR A 666 -16.99 38.92 -52.62
C TYR A 666 -15.90 39.05 -53.67
N ALA A 667 -16.26 39.55 -54.85
CA ALA A 667 -15.30 39.85 -55.93
C ALA A 667 -14.48 41.13 -55.68
N ARG A 668 -14.98 42.02 -54.83
CA ARG A 668 -14.39 43.32 -54.49
C ARG A 668 -14.64 43.66 -53.02
N ARG A 669 -13.87 44.60 -52.45
CA ARG A 669 -13.97 45.02 -51.04
C ARG A 669 -15.41 45.46 -50.68
N PRO A 670 -16.10 44.76 -49.76
CA PRO A 670 -17.43 45.15 -49.30
C PRO A 670 -17.34 46.31 -48.30
N PRO A 671 -18.33 47.23 -48.28
CA PRO A 671 -18.41 48.29 -47.28
C PRO A 671 -18.43 47.73 -45.85
N VAL A 672 -17.77 48.41 -44.91
CA VAL A 672 -17.68 47.97 -43.51
C VAL A 672 -19.00 48.22 -42.79
N ALA A 673 -19.50 47.22 -42.04
CA ALA A 673 -20.72 47.30 -41.25
C ALA A 673 -20.45 46.97 -39.77
N VAL A 674 -20.34 47.98 -38.92
CA VAL A 674 -20.07 47.82 -37.47
C VAL A 674 -21.33 47.82 -36.59
N LYS A 675 -22.46 48.29 -37.13
CA LYS A 675 -23.72 48.38 -36.38
C LYS A 675 -24.28 46.98 -36.11
N GLY A 676 -24.62 46.70 -34.84
CA GLY A 676 -25.18 45.41 -34.41
C GLY A 676 -24.15 44.30 -34.19
N TRP A 677 -22.86 44.60 -34.26
CA TRP A 677 -21.76 43.66 -33.99
C TRP A 677 -20.97 44.10 -32.76
N HIS A 678 -20.47 43.15 -31.97
CA HIS A 678 -19.64 43.45 -30.80
C HIS A 678 -18.19 43.67 -31.19
N GLU A 679 -17.71 42.90 -32.15
CA GLU A 679 -16.33 42.97 -32.62
C GLU A 679 -16.29 42.75 -34.14
N VAL A 680 -15.48 43.57 -34.82
CA VAL A 680 -15.29 43.50 -36.27
C VAL A 680 -13.82 43.69 -36.59
N VAL A 681 -13.19 42.63 -37.10
CA VAL A 681 -11.76 42.55 -37.37
C VAL A 681 -11.54 42.17 -38.82
N GLU A 682 -10.56 42.76 -39.48
CA GLU A 682 -10.15 42.41 -40.83
C GLU A 682 -8.64 42.16 -40.90
N VAL A 683 -8.27 41.02 -41.46
CA VAL A 683 -6.90 40.53 -41.52
C VAL A 683 -6.54 40.17 -42.97
N GLY A 684 -5.28 40.33 -43.34
CA GLY A 684 -4.79 39.83 -44.62
C GLY A 684 -4.45 38.36 -44.54
N TYR A 685 -4.72 37.63 -45.62
CA TYR A 685 -4.41 36.21 -45.74
C TYR A 685 -3.92 35.91 -47.15
N HIS A 686 -2.72 35.33 -47.27
CA HIS A 686 -2.21 34.86 -48.55
C HIS A 686 -2.60 33.40 -48.76
N SER A 687 -3.38 33.12 -49.81
CA SER A 687 -3.86 31.78 -50.16
C SER A 687 -2.98 31.16 -51.26
N PRO A 688 -2.08 30.22 -50.93
CA PRO A 688 -1.19 29.59 -51.91
C PRO A 688 -1.88 28.52 -52.76
N THR A 689 -2.86 27.80 -52.19
CA THR A 689 -3.55 26.71 -52.89
C THR A 689 -4.85 27.18 -53.54
N GLY A 690 -5.43 28.28 -53.05
CA GLY A 690 -6.75 28.74 -53.46
C GLY A 690 -7.87 27.98 -52.75
N ARG A 691 -7.61 27.38 -51.58
CA ARG A 691 -8.62 26.64 -50.80
C ARG A 691 -8.62 27.12 -49.36
N MET A 692 -9.50 28.05 -49.04
CA MET A 692 -9.58 28.63 -47.71
C MET A 692 -10.72 27.97 -46.92
N THR A 693 -10.40 26.98 -46.08
CA THR A 693 -11.38 26.30 -45.20
C THR A 693 -10.99 26.44 -43.74
N PHE A 694 -11.92 26.91 -42.91
CA PHE A 694 -11.75 26.90 -41.46
C PHE A 694 -12.06 25.51 -40.89
N ALA A 695 -11.26 25.06 -39.93
CA ALA A 695 -11.44 23.80 -39.23
C ALA A 695 -11.22 23.99 -37.73
N ASP A 696 -12.03 23.33 -36.92
CA ASP A 696 -11.69 23.07 -35.52
C ASP A 696 -10.95 21.74 -35.47
N VAL A 697 -9.66 21.80 -35.14
CA VAL A 697 -8.78 20.63 -35.10
C VAL A 697 -9.17 19.63 -34.01
N VAL A 698 -9.89 20.07 -32.97
CA VAL A 698 -10.30 19.20 -31.86
C VAL A 698 -11.62 18.51 -32.16
N SER A 699 -12.67 19.26 -32.53
CA SER A 699 -13.97 18.65 -32.87
C SER A 699 -13.99 17.97 -34.24
N GLY A 700 -13.02 18.25 -35.12
CA GLY A 700 -12.99 17.79 -36.51
C GLY A 700 -13.97 18.51 -37.43
N THR A 701 -14.69 19.52 -36.92
CA THR A 701 -15.65 20.32 -37.69
C THR A 701 -14.93 21.14 -38.76
N ARG A 702 -15.40 21.08 -40.01
CA ARG A 702 -14.85 21.88 -41.12
C ARG A 702 -15.91 22.72 -41.79
N LEU A 703 -15.61 24.01 -41.96
CA LEU A 703 -16.47 24.94 -42.66
C LEU A 703 -16.26 24.87 -44.18
N PRO A 704 -17.27 25.20 -44.98
CA PRO A 704 -17.13 25.32 -46.44
C PRO A 704 -16.03 26.29 -46.85
N ASP A 705 -15.42 26.03 -48.02
CA ASP A 705 -14.40 26.90 -48.60
C ASP A 705 -14.94 28.32 -48.81
N ILE A 706 -14.12 29.33 -48.54
CA ILE A 706 -14.45 30.76 -48.68
C ILE A 706 -13.65 31.48 -49.76
N SER A 707 -12.78 30.78 -50.51
CA SER A 707 -12.00 31.34 -51.62
C SER A 707 -12.86 31.91 -52.75
N LEU A 708 -12.35 32.89 -53.52
CA LEU A 708 -13.06 33.39 -54.69
C LEU A 708 -12.74 32.48 -55.89
N ASN A 709 -13.62 31.53 -56.21
CA ASN A 709 -13.46 30.59 -57.34
C ASN A 709 -12.10 29.87 -57.35
N ARG A 710 -11.61 29.46 -56.17
CA ARG A 710 -10.29 28.85 -55.99
C ARG A 710 -9.10 29.69 -56.48
N ARG A 711 -9.28 31.02 -56.54
CA ARG A 711 -8.21 31.94 -56.91
C ARG A 711 -7.12 31.95 -55.84
N LYS A 712 -5.86 31.84 -56.25
CA LYS A 712 -4.67 32.03 -55.42
C LYS A 712 -4.33 33.51 -55.23
N GLY A 713 -3.60 33.83 -54.17
CA GLY A 713 -3.06 35.17 -53.90
C GLY A 713 -3.63 35.82 -52.63
N HIS A 714 -3.50 37.15 -52.54
CA HIS A 714 -3.87 37.89 -51.33
C HIS A 714 -5.39 38.13 -51.20
N TYR A 715 -5.89 37.78 -50.03
CA TYR A 715 -7.25 38.01 -49.57
C TYR A 715 -7.25 38.89 -48.34
N ARG A 716 -8.40 39.54 -48.12
CA ARG A 716 -8.77 40.14 -46.86
C ARG A 716 -9.92 39.32 -46.28
N ILE A 717 -9.74 38.84 -45.06
CA ILE A 717 -10.73 38.10 -44.30
C ILE A 717 -11.29 39.05 -43.24
N ARG A 718 -12.58 39.33 -43.29
CA ARG A 718 -13.28 40.17 -42.30
C ARG A 718 -14.20 39.31 -41.47
N VAL A 719 -14.01 39.32 -40.16
CA VAL A 719 -14.78 38.54 -39.19
C VAL A 719 -15.61 39.49 -38.35
N HIS A 720 -16.91 39.24 -38.33
CA HIS A 720 -17.86 39.93 -37.49
C HIS A 720 -18.37 38.96 -36.42
N TYR A 721 -18.29 39.40 -35.16
CA TYR A 721 -18.69 38.62 -34.01
C TYR A 721 -19.70 39.36 -33.14
N ALA A 722 -20.72 38.64 -32.67
CA ALA A 722 -21.68 39.14 -31.70
C ALA A 722 -22.14 38.02 -30.76
N TRP A 723 -22.32 38.39 -29.49
CA TRP A 723 -22.87 37.52 -28.46
C TRP A 723 -24.31 37.95 -28.17
N LEU A 724 -25.30 37.16 -28.54
CA LEU A 724 -26.69 37.52 -28.29
C LEU A 724 -27.18 36.86 -27.01
N ARG A 725 -27.34 37.66 -25.94
CA ARG A 725 -28.03 37.22 -24.71
C ARG A 725 -29.53 37.39 -24.92
N ARG A 726 -30.30 36.31 -24.77
CA ARG A 726 -31.76 36.36 -24.76
C ARG A 726 -32.25 36.36 -23.32
N LYS A 727 -33.36 37.05 -23.03
CA LYS A 727 -33.98 37.08 -21.70
C LYS A 727 -34.33 35.63 -21.29
N GLY A 728 -33.73 35.14 -20.21
CA GLY A 728 -33.92 33.76 -19.70
C GLY A 728 -32.91 32.72 -20.20
N ASP A 729 -31.96 33.07 -21.07
CA ASP A 729 -30.87 32.17 -21.51
C ASP A 729 -29.53 32.64 -20.93
N PRO A 730 -29.00 31.98 -19.88
CA PRO A 730 -27.73 32.37 -19.26
C PRO A 730 -26.52 32.09 -20.17
N ARG A 731 -26.61 31.11 -21.09
CA ARG A 731 -25.53 30.69 -21.99
C ARG A 731 -25.46 31.57 -23.25
N GLY A 732 -26.60 32.05 -23.75
CA GLY A 732 -26.65 32.90 -24.96
C GLY A 732 -26.21 32.17 -26.24
N THR A 733 -26.21 32.88 -27.37
CA THR A 733 -25.82 32.31 -28.68
C THR A 733 -24.80 33.18 -29.37
N GLN A 734 -23.78 32.55 -29.96
CA GLN A 734 -22.74 33.22 -30.71
C GLN A 734 -23.14 33.39 -32.18
N ARG A 735 -22.86 34.57 -32.74
CA ARG A 735 -23.05 34.86 -34.16
C ARG A 735 -21.70 35.16 -34.79
N LEU A 736 -21.38 34.43 -35.85
CA LEU A 736 -20.16 34.62 -36.62
C LEU A 736 -20.50 34.87 -38.09
N LEU A 737 -19.96 35.96 -38.64
CA LEU A 737 -20.01 36.24 -40.07
C LEU A 737 -18.59 36.42 -40.58
N ILE A 738 -18.15 35.52 -41.46
CA ILE A 738 -16.81 35.53 -42.06
C ILE A 738 -16.94 35.93 -43.51
N MET A 739 -16.27 37.01 -43.89
CA MET A 739 -16.23 37.51 -45.26
C MET A 739 -14.84 37.34 -45.86
N ALA A 740 -14.74 36.91 -47.11
CA ALA A 740 -13.48 36.85 -47.86
C ALA A 740 -13.59 37.64 -49.17
N TYR A 741 -12.56 38.42 -49.50
CA TYR A 741 -12.47 39.12 -50.78
C TYR A 741 -11.01 39.39 -51.19
N PRO A 742 -10.70 39.50 -52.50
CA PRO A 742 -9.35 39.84 -52.94
C PRO A 742 -8.95 41.25 -52.50
N GLY A 743 -7.74 41.41 -51.99
CA GLY A 743 -7.20 42.71 -51.62
C GLY A 743 -5.76 42.62 -51.10
N PRO A 744 -4.91 43.62 -51.40
CA PRO A 744 -3.53 43.63 -50.92
C PRO A 744 -3.46 43.98 -49.41
N GLY A 745 -2.38 43.53 -48.76
CA GLY A 745 -1.97 43.95 -47.43
C GLY A 745 -2.27 42.96 -46.29
N ASP A 746 -1.26 42.73 -45.45
CA ASP A 746 -1.29 41.72 -44.39
C ASP A 746 -1.63 42.28 -42.99
N ARG A 747 -1.86 43.59 -42.89
CA ARG A 747 -2.12 44.28 -41.62
C ARG A 747 -3.49 43.91 -41.03
N LEU A 748 -3.50 43.65 -39.73
CA LEU A 748 -4.71 43.56 -38.92
C LEU A 748 -5.36 44.94 -38.78
N VAL A 749 -6.67 45.03 -39.01
CA VAL A 749 -7.48 46.24 -38.86
C VAL A 749 -8.69 45.91 -37.99
N THR A 750 -8.75 46.49 -36.79
CA THR A 750 -9.90 46.38 -35.89
C THR A 750 -10.82 47.58 -36.10
N TYR A 751 -12.01 47.34 -36.66
CA TYR A 751 -13.00 48.41 -36.89
C TYR A 751 -13.90 48.64 -35.67
N ARG A 752 -14.03 47.62 -34.80
CA ARG A 752 -14.75 47.71 -33.53
C ARG A 752 -14.18 46.65 -32.59
N GLN A 753 -13.80 47.07 -31.40
CA GLN A 753 -13.34 46.19 -30.32
C GLN A 753 -14.42 46.09 -29.24
N ARG A 754 -14.48 44.96 -28.55
CA ARG A 754 -15.38 44.75 -27.41
C ARG A 754 -14.99 45.70 -26.26
N SER A 755 -15.94 46.38 -25.61
CA SER A 755 -15.65 47.09 -24.37
C SER A 755 -15.30 46.07 -23.29
N ARG A 756 -14.12 46.17 -22.67
CA ARG A 756 -13.79 45.42 -21.46
C ARG A 756 -14.80 45.84 -20.38
N SER A 757 -15.72 44.95 -20.03
CA SER A 757 -16.64 45.07 -18.90
C SER A 757 -16.40 43.91 -17.97
#